data_AF-A0A5B9P6W1-F1
#
_entry.id   AF-A0A5B9P6W1-F1
#
_cell.length_a   1.000
_cell.length_b   1.000
_cell.length_c   1.000
_cell.angle_alpha   90.00
_cell.angle_beta   90.00
_cell.angle_gamma   90.00
#
_symmetry.space_group_name_H-M   'P 1'
#
loop_
_entity.id
_entity.type
_entity.pdbx_description
1 polymer ?
#
loop_
_entity_poly.entity_id
_entity_poly.type
_entity_poly.pdbx_seq_one_letter_code
_entity_poly.pdbx_strand_id
1 'polypeptide(L)'
;MMQPPKIGIDQFWDVLIQSRLIAPAELQQIREKAATITNSEDAESIANWLVREKILTPLQTKVLLAGHSGPFEFGRYRLVGGDPQRNVWMARDRKTTHPVWLHFFAGDTRKDLARWDQVEDRAEALAKIEHPNLVRVYESVVTRSHRFLATAVGGKDSLDVKMPLKRRLTESQAIEIVRDVASGVAELEANGLSHGSLSLEAVYANVKDGSTRLMPPVVATPNSQARSDVNALGRMLFRLLTGRDAPEPEKLLKVGMHKFTEKLAERKLSQEIGELAYESMVDDDSMSADAFLKRLDAVAGDSKKTQPQTAASSTESAFVAGLTPWKQSTPVDDEIPDLAPEDTDRISPKTPIAKPKWQLPVAATVGLTLLGFAALLGIGAVLANLKKFDTPRFATNDDVEDTERLDPEMVAEASDESPAEPKRKTLAELLATQSYVQELIADDQETLWESPTTGFPIDVSSLPPSPRMIAAINWRSIYDSPTGVLSLRAFGPRVESLIANFESRIGFPMSEVDSTVISMHSNLSFEYDSFVVVTLQTPTPLDSCLQNWEQPSLIPGIENAFEQSSGESRWIAKTDPDTGNVVSFVVGPSELVQQVAQGEVAALSGTLRRLVGSSDRSRDANFILPVISLFNTEGQKLFADYRKWMNELRLTLPEPVVGLAFSFHLDDGDYVEVRVDHTSDLKSKVAAVLMRDRIASKLEQVQLSVQQRQALPFWEPVRARYAAMLRDLSKQLRWDAEFGEVIGNAWLSPGALHNLAAGTELAMAFEPAERSVASVAETSATPQNLEELLATRRDLTIANPPDLNVLLRNIREEISDQYLDLPFEFNIQINGTDLQKDGITQNQRPGPLQIKDKSVSEILTQVMVSANPNKEISGPADANCKLVWVITEDPESPGKKFVLVTTRAAAAQKDYVLPEVFRVQP
;
A
#
# COMPACT_ATOMS: atom_id res chain seq x y z
N MET A 1 -45.74 2.78 -9.09
CA MET A 1 -44.38 2.74 -9.66
C MET A 1 -44.38 3.59 -10.91
N MET A 2 -43.75 4.76 -10.87
CA MET A 2 -43.55 5.60 -12.07
C MET A 2 -42.47 4.94 -12.93
N GLN A 3 -42.67 4.90 -14.24
CA GLN A 3 -41.60 4.52 -15.17
C GLN A 3 -40.44 5.52 -15.01
N PRO A 4 -39.17 5.07 -15.00
CA PRO A 4 -38.03 5.99 -14.96
C PRO A 4 -38.09 6.93 -16.18
N PRO A 5 -37.62 8.18 -16.06
CA PRO A 5 -37.66 9.13 -17.15
C PRO A 5 -36.93 8.54 -18.37
N LYS A 6 -37.61 8.51 -19.52
CA LYS A 6 -37.00 8.09 -20.79
C LYS A 6 -35.88 9.07 -21.13
N ILE A 7 -34.65 8.61 -21.16
CA ILE A 7 -33.52 9.43 -21.62
C ILE A 7 -33.64 9.71 -23.12
N GLY A 8 -33.24 10.91 -23.53
CA GLY A 8 -33.20 11.29 -24.95
C GLY A 8 -32.13 10.50 -25.72
N ILE A 9 -32.22 10.50 -27.05
CA ILE A 9 -31.23 9.83 -27.92
C ILE A 9 -29.83 10.37 -27.68
N ASP A 10 -29.66 11.70 -27.60
CA ASP A 10 -28.35 12.32 -27.36
C ASP A 10 -27.80 11.94 -25.98
N GLN A 11 -28.65 11.96 -24.95
CA GLN A 11 -28.26 11.55 -23.60
C GLN A 11 -27.87 10.06 -23.54
N PHE A 12 -28.53 9.18 -24.31
CA PHE A 12 -28.12 7.78 -24.41
C PHE A 12 -26.74 7.63 -25.05
N TRP A 13 -26.44 8.39 -26.11
CA TRP A 13 -25.10 8.40 -26.70
C TRP A 13 -24.04 8.96 -25.74
N ASP A 14 -24.33 10.03 -25.01
CA ASP A 14 -23.42 10.61 -24.02
C ASP A 14 -23.09 9.61 -22.91
N VAL A 15 -24.12 8.92 -22.39
CA VAL A 15 -23.96 7.90 -21.35
C VAL A 15 -23.19 6.68 -21.88
N LEU A 16 -23.36 6.30 -23.16
CA LEU A 16 -22.59 5.24 -23.82
C LEU A 16 -21.12 5.64 -24.10
N ILE A 17 -20.84 6.92 -24.36
CA ILE A 17 -19.47 7.45 -24.44
C ILE A 17 -18.81 7.35 -23.06
N GLN A 18 -19.49 7.85 -22.04
CA GLN A 18 -19.00 7.84 -20.66
C GLN A 18 -18.80 6.42 -20.14
N SER A 19 -19.53 5.43 -20.67
CA SER A 19 -19.43 4.04 -20.23
C SER A 19 -18.17 3.32 -20.70
N ARG A 20 -17.44 3.88 -21.67
CA ARG A 20 -16.21 3.32 -22.25
C ARG A 20 -16.36 1.87 -22.77
N LEU A 21 -17.58 1.44 -23.08
CA LEU A 21 -17.85 0.09 -23.59
C LEU A 21 -17.38 -0.09 -25.04
N ILE A 22 -17.33 1.02 -25.79
CA ILE A 22 -16.97 1.09 -27.22
C ILE A 22 -15.85 2.12 -27.36
N ALA A 23 -14.85 1.83 -28.20
CA ALA A 23 -13.77 2.78 -28.47
C ALA A 23 -14.31 4.02 -29.22
N PRO A 24 -13.79 5.24 -28.96
CA PRO A 24 -14.30 6.47 -29.58
C PRO A 24 -14.34 6.43 -31.11
N ALA A 25 -13.34 5.80 -31.75
CA ALA A 25 -13.27 5.67 -33.21
C ALA A 25 -14.34 4.73 -33.80
N GLU A 26 -14.74 3.69 -33.07
CA GLU A 26 -15.78 2.74 -33.51
C GLU A 26 -17.18 3.33 -33.29
N LEU A 27 -17.33 4.15 -32.24
CA LEU A 27 -18.61 4.74 -31.87
C LEU A 27 -19.16 5.68 -32.95
N GLN A 28 -18.29 6.45 -33.62
CA GLN A 28 -18.70 7.33 -34.72
C GLN A 28 -19.32 6.54 -35.88
N GLN A 29 -18.70 5.42 -36.27
CA GLN A 29 -19.22 4.53 -37.32
C GLN A 29 -20.53 3.85 -36.91
N ILE A 30 -20.67 3.48 -35.63
CA ILE A 30 -21.89 2.87 -35.09
C ILE A 30 -23.04 3.89 -35.07
N ARG A 31 -22.75 5.16 -34.74
CA ARG A 31 -23.74 6.25 -34.74
C ARG A 31 -24.27 6.55 -36.14
N GLU A 32 -23.40 6.57 -37.15
CA GLU A 32 -23.80 6.75 -38.56
C GLU A 32 -24.64 5.57 -39.09
N LYS A 33 -24.29 4.33 -38.70
CA LYS A 33 -25.08 3.14 -39.02
C LYS A 33 -26.44 3.12 -38.31
N ALA A 34 -26.50 3.54 -37.06
CA ALA A 34 -27.76 3.67 -36.33
C ALA A 34 -28.69 4.69 -37.02
N ALA A 35 -28.15 5.83 -37.47
CA ALA A 35 -28.93 6.84 -38.17
C ALA A 35 -29.54 6.37 -39.52
N THR A 36 -28.98 5.34 -40.14
CA THR A 36 -29.43 4.80 -41.44
C THR A 36 -30.30 3.56 -41.33
N ILE A 37 -30.15 2.76 -40.27
CA ILE A 37 -30.81 1.45 -40.12
C ILE A 37 -32.04 1.53 -39.22
N THR A 38 -31.96 2.32 -38.16
CA THR A 38 -33.08 2.48 -37.24
C THR A 38 -33.90 3.71 -37.62
N ASN A 39 -35.18 3.53 -37.96
CA ASN A 39 -36.20 4.60 -38.01
C ASN A 39 -36.50 5.18 -36.61
N SER A 40 -35.52 5.13 -35.70
CA SER A 40 -35.70 5.23 -34.26
C SER A 40 -36.03 6.65 -33.82
N GLU A 41 -37.27 6.84 -33.39
CA GLU A 41 -37.74 8.04 -32.71
C GLU A 41 -37.28 8.09 -31.23
N ASP A 42 -36.73 6.99 -30.68
CA ASP A 42 -36.34 6.89 -29.28
C ASP A 42 -35.05 6.06 -29.01
N ALA A 43 -34.45 6.31 -27.84
CA ALA A 43 -33.21 5.66 -27.38
C ALA A 43 -33.36 4.13 -27.22
N GLU A 44 -34.56 3.64 -26.90
CA GLU A 44 -34.85 2.22 -26.69
C GLU A 44 -34.71 1.40 -27.98
N SER A 45 -35.11 1.97 -29.12
CA SER A 45 -34.94 1.34 -30.42
C SER A 45 -33.46 1.16 -30.80
N ILE A 46 -32.62 2.18 -30.54
CA ILE A 46 -31.17 2.15 -30.77
C ILE A 46 -30.50 1.12 -29.85
N ALA A 47 -30.85 1.15 -28.57
CA ALA A 47 -30.44 0.19 -27.56
C ALA A 47 -30.72 -1.28 -27.97
N ASN A 48 -31.95 -1.57 -28.41
CA ASN A 48 -32.35 -2.90 -28.86
C ASN A 48 -31.59 -3.33 -30.13
N TRP A 49 -31.29 -2.41 -31.03
CA TRP A 49 -30.47 -2.69 -32.20
C TRP A 49 -29.01 -3.04 -31.81
N LEU A 50 -28.39 -2.27 -30.90
CA LEU A 50 -27.03 -2.56 -30.40
C LEU A 50 -26.93 -3.95 -29.74
N VAL A 51 -28.00 -4.42 -29.10
CA VAL A 51 -28.09 -5.80 -28.56
C VAL A 51 -28.18 -6.84 -29.67
N ARG A 52 -28.98 -6.60 -30.71
CA ARG A 52 -29.13 -7.52 -31.85
C ARG A 52 -27.82 -7.67 -32.63
N GLU A 53 -27.08 -6.59 -32.80
CA GLU A 53 -25.74 -6.57 -33.42
C GLU A 53 -24.64 -7.15 -32.51
N LYS A 54 -24.98 -7.56 -31.28
CA LYS A 54 -24.04 -8.09 -30.26
C LYS A 54 -22.95 -7.11 -29.86
N ILE A 55 -23.16 -5.81 -30.06
CA ILE A 55 -22.27 -4.73 -29.63
C ILE A 55 -22.43 -4.53 -28.12
N LEU A 56 -23.67 -4.50 -27.64
CA LEU A 56 -24.01 -4.39 -26.22
C LEU A 56 -24.79 -5.62 -25.74
N THR A 57 -24.76 -5.86 -24.44
CA THR A 57 -25.57 -6.90 -23.79
C THR A 57 -26.90 -6.35 -23.29
N PRO A 58 -27.92 -7.20 -23.05
CA PRO A 58 -29.18 -6.76 -22.46
C PRO A 58 -28.98 -6.04 -21.11
N LEU A 59 -28.02 -6.50 -20.31
CA LEU A 59 -27.69 -5.90 -19.03
C LEU A 59 -27.11 -4.48 -19.21
N GLN A 60 -26.08 -4.33 -20.04
CA GLN A 60 -25.45 -3.03 -20.31
C GLN A 60 -26.48 -2.03 -20.84
N THR A 61 -27.29 -2.47 -21.79
CA THR A 61 -28.32 -1.63 -22.41
C THR A 61 -29.37 -1.17 -21.41
N LYS A 62 -29.80 -2.04 -20.49
CA LYS A 62 -30.73 -1.69 -19.41
C LYS A 62 -30.16 -0.62 -18.47
N VAL A 63 -28.87 -0.68 -18.16
CA VAL A 63 -28.18 0.31 -17.30
C VAL A 63 -28.02 1.65 -18.02
N LEU A 64 -27.62 1.62 -19.30
CA LEU A 64 -27.47 2.82 -20.14
C LEU A 64 -28.82 3.53 -20.36
N LEU A 65 -29.89 2.78 -20.66
CA LEU A 65 -31.25 3.33 -20.81
C LEU A 65 -31.81 3.92 -19.52
N ALA A 66 -31.29 3.52 -18.36
CA ALA A 66 -31.61 4.13 -17.08
C ALA A 66 -30.81 5.43 -16.83
N GLY A 67 -30.01 5.89 -17.80
CA GLY A 67 -29.18 7.11 -17.70
C GLY A 67 -27.85 6.93 -16.98
N HIS A 68 -27.40 5.69 -16.75
CA HIS A 68 -26.17 5.41 -16.01
C HIS A 68 -25.10 4.82 -16.93
N SER A 69 -23.87 5.30 -16.80
CA SER A 69 -22.75 4.89 -17.66
C SER A 69 -21.98 3.67 -17.14
N GLY A 70 -22.38 3.05 -16.03
CA GLY A 70 -21.72 1.86 -15.48
C GLY A 70 -21.63 1.91 -13.95
N PRO A 71 -20.60 1.28 -13.34
CA PRO A 71 -19.41 0.68 -13.96
C PRO A 71 -19.67 -0.68 -14.63
N PHE A 72 -19.06 -0.91 -15.80
CA PHE A 72 -19.09 -2.21 -16.51
C PHE A 72 -17.73 -2.93 -16.50
N GLU A 73 -16.69 -2.26 -16.01
CA GLU A 73 -15.30 -2.74 -15.99
C GLU A 73 -14.84 -2.85 -14.54
N PHE A 74 -14.44 -4.06 -14.13
CA PHE A 74 -13.99 -4.40 -12.80
C PHE A 74 -12.61 -5.05 -12.88
N GLY A 75 -11.55 -4.24 -12.77
CA GLY A 75 -10.18 -4.68 -12.99
C GLY A 75 -9.97 -5.18 -14.43
N ARG A 76 -9.68 -6.48 -14.59
CA ARG A 76 -9.53 -7.13 -15.91
C ARG A 76 -10.83 -7.69 -16.50
N TYR A 77 -11.94 -7.59 -15.77
CA TYR A 77 -13.19 -8.25 -16.11
C TYR A 77 -14.25 -7.25 -16.59
N ARG A 78 -14.82 -7.53 -17.75
CA ARG A 78 -15.94 -6.77 -18.32
C ARG A 78 -17.26 -7.47 -18.06
N LEU A 79 -18.19 -6.78 -17.43
CA LEU A 79 -19.52 -7.30 -17.12
C LEU A 79 -20.35 -7.47 -18.41
N VAL A 80 -20.95 -8.65 -18.58
CA VAL A 80 -21.77 -9.00 -19.76
C VAL A 80 -23.17 -9.53 -19.40
N GLY A 81 -23.42 -9.84 -18.13
CA GLY A 81 -24.70 -10.35 -17.64
C GLY A 81 -24.64 -10.62 -16.14
N GLY A 82 -25.69 -11.23 -15.59
CA GLY A 82 -25.70 -11.63 -14.19
C GLY A 82 -27.12 -11.82 -13.65
N ASP A 83 -27.17 -12.40 -12.46
CA ASP A 83 -28.36 -12.50 -11.62
C ASP A 83 -28.14 -11.70 -10.33
N PRO A 84 -28.70 -10.48 -10.23
CA PRO A 84 -28.55 -9.63 -9.06
C PRO A 84 -29.14 -10.24 -7.77
N GLN A 85 -30.17 -11.10 -7.88
CA GLN A 85 -30.80 -11.71 -6.70
C GLN A 85 -29.87 -12.70 -6.00
N ARG A 86 -29.00 -13.34 -6.79
CA ARG A 86 -28.05 -14.36 -6.32
C ARG A 86 -26.63 -13.83 -6.19
N ASN A 87 -26.42 -12.55 -6.53
CA ASN A 87 -25.13 -11.89 -6.51
C ASN A 87 -24.06 -12.60 -7.36
N VAL A 88 -24.48 -13.21 -8.47
CA VAL A 88 -23.59 -13.89 -9.43
C VAL A 88 -23.62 -13.12 -10.75
N TRP A 89 -22.47 -12.57 -11.13
CA TRP A 89 -22.38 -11.69 -12.29
C TRP A 89 -21.51 -12.31 -13.38
N MET A 90 -22.02 -12.39 -14.59
CA MET A 90 -21.28 -12.94 -15.72
C MET A 90 -20.38 -11.86 -16.32
N ALA A 91 -19.09 -12.15 -16.42
CA ALA A 91 -18.09 -11.27 -17.00
C ALA A 91 -17.21 -11.99 -18.02
N ARG A 92 -16.44 -11.22 -18.78
CA ARG A 92 -15.39 -11.72 -19.67
C ARG A 92 -14.05 -11.11 -19.30
N ASP A 93 -13.02 -11.93 -19.29
CA ASP A 93 -11.65 -11.43 -19.20
C ASP A 93 -11.32 -10.60 -20.45
N ARG A 94 -10.78 -9.39 -20.27
CA ARG A 94 -10.50 -8.48 -21.38
C ARG A 94 -9.37 -8.96 -22.29
N LYS A 95 -8.43 -9.75 -21.78
CA LYS A 95 -7.29 -10.26 -22.57
C LYS A 95 -7.67 -11.51 -23.36
N THR A 96 -8.24 -12.50 -22.68
CA THR A 96 -8.51 -13.83 -23.27
C THR A 96 -9.94 -14.00 -23.77
N THR A 97 -10.84 -13.08 -23.43
CA THR A 97 -12.30 -13.18 -23.65
C THR A 97 -12.97 -14.34 -22.91
N HIS A 98 -12.23 -15.03 -22.03
CA HIS A 98 -12.72 -16.17 -21.26
C HIS A 98 -13.88 -15.77 -20.33
N PRO A 99 -15.01 -16.50 -20.34
CA PRO A 99 -16.15 -16.20 -19.49
C PRO A 99 -15.90 -16.62 -18.03
N VAL A 100 -16.26 -15.74 -17.11
CA VAL A 100 -16.13 -15.96 -15.66
C VAL A 100 -17.40 -15.53 -14.94
N TRP A 101 -17.57 -16.00 -13.71
CA TRP A 101 -18.51 -15.43 -12.75
C TRP A 101 -17.79 -14.57 -11.74
N LEU A 102 -18.37 -13.41 -11.43
CA LEU A 102 -17.94 -12.51 -10.38
C LEU A 102 -18.96 -12.55 -9.24
N HIS A 103 -18.48 -12.84 -8.04
CA HIS A 103 -19.27 -12.85 -6.81
C HIS A 103 -18.84 -11.65 -5.98
N PHE A 104 -19.65 -10.60 -5.98
CA PHE A 104 -19.28 -9.37 -5.27
C PHE A 104 -19.50 -9.53 -3.78
N PHE A 105 -18.67 -8.89 -2.98
CA PHE A 105 -18.85 -8.83 -1.54
C PHE A 105 -19.38 -7.44 -1.18
N ALA A 106 -20.64 -7.40 -0.73
CA ALA A 106 -21.30 -6.18 -0.28
C ALA A 106 -21.10 -6.04 1.23
N GLY A 107 -20.38 -5.01 1.64
CA GLY A 107 -20.08 -4.73 3.04
C GLY A 107 -18.82 -3.86 3.16
N ASP A 108 -18.96 -2.76 3.87
CA ASP A 108 -17.94 -1.74 4.14
C ASP A 108 -17.69 -1.53 5.64
N THR A 109 -18.47 -2.17 6.51
CA THR A 109 -18.30 -2.12 7.97
C THR A 109 -17.06 -2.90 8.43
N ARG A 110 -16.52 -2.58 9.61
CA ARG A 110 -15.38 -3.29 10.22
C ARG A 110 -15.60 -4.80 10.34
N LYS A 111 -16.85 -5.23 10.58
CA LYS A 111 -17.24 -6.66 10.65
C LYS A 111 -17.22 -7.31 9.26
N ASP A 112 -17.62 -6.58 8.24
CA ASP A 112 -17.60 -7.06 6.85
C ASP A 112 -16.17 -7.18 6.30
N LEU A 113 -15.26 -6.28 6.70
CA LEU A 113 -13.84 -6.34 6.32
C LEU A 113 -13.12 -7.55 6.96
N ALA A 114 -13.33 -7.80 8.25
CA ALA A 114 -12.80 -9.00 8.90
C ALA A 114 -13.38 -10.30 8.29
N ARG A 115 -14.62 -10.25 7.82
CA ARG A 115 -15.26 -11.33 7.07
C ARG A 115 -14.67 -11.48 5.67
N TRP A 116 -14.21 -10.40 5.02
CA TRP A 116 -13.52 -10.45 3.74
C TRP A 116 -12.15 -11.11 3.83
N ASP A 117 -11.35 -10.83 4.86
CA ASP A 117 -10.04 -11.48 5.05
C ASP A 117 -10.19 -13.01 5.10
N GLN A 118 -11.22 -13.50 5.80
CA GLN A 118 -11.55 -14.93 5.84
C GLN A 118 -12.02 -15.46 4.47
N VAL A 119 -12.69 -14.64 3.67
CA VAL A 119 -13.12 -14.98 2.30
C VAL A 119 -11.90 -15.08 1.38
N GLU A 120 -10.92 -14.18 1.53
CA GLU A 120 -9.69 -14.16 0.71
C GLU A 120 -8.76 -15.34 1.03
N ASP A 121 -8.48 -15.60 2.31
CA ASP A 121 -7.68 -16.75 2.74
C ASP A 121 -8.29 -18.07 2.22
N ARG A 122 -9.62 -18.15 2.30
CA ARG A 122 -10.37 -19.31 1.83
C ARG A 122 -10.39 -19.41 0.31
N ALA A 123 -10.52 -18.30 -0.40
CA ALA A 123 -10.43 -18.27 -1.86
C ALA A 123 -9.05 -18.71 -2.36
N GLU A 124 -7.97 -18.33 -1.66
CA GLU A 124 -6.61 -18.77 -2.00
C GLU A 124 -6.43 -20.27 -1.78
N ALA A 125 -7.01 -20.83 -0.71
CA ALA A 125 -7.04 -22.27 -0.48
C ALA A 125 -7.84 -22.99 -1.58
N LEU A 126 -9.01 -22.48 -1.93
CA LEU A 126 -9.88 -23.05 -2.98
C LEU A 126 -9.28 -22.94 -4.38
N ALA A 127 -8.49 -21.90 -4.67
CA ALA A 127 -7.84 -21.72 -5.98
C ALA A 127 -6.78 -22.79 -6.27
N LYS A 128 -6.26 -23.44 -5.22
CA LYS A 128 -5.30 -24.56 -5.32
C LYS A 128 -5.97 -25.91 -5.59
N ILE A 129 -7.29 -25.99 -5.42
CA ILE A 129 -8.06 -27.24 -5.59
C ILE A 129 -8.62 -27.30 -7.01
N GLU A 130 -8.26 -28.35 -7.74
CA GLU A 130 -8.83 -28.64 -9.05
C GLU A 130 -9.59 -29.96 -9.01
N HIS A 131 -10.93 -29.88 -9.10
CA HIS A 131 -11.79 -31.06 -9.02
C HIS A 131 -12.96 -30.94 -10.01
N PRO A 132 -13.33 -32.02 -10.74
CA PRO A 132 -14.36 -31.98 -11.79
C PRO A 132 -15.75 -31.57 -11.28
N ASN A 133 -16.06 -31.88 -10.01
CA ASN A 133 -17.35 -31.56 -9.37
C ASN A 133 -17.33 -30.29 -8.50
N LEU A 134 -16.27 -29.50 -8.53
CA LEU A 134 -16.22 -28.18 -7.89
C LEU A 134 -16.14 -27.08 -8.95
N VAL A 135 -16.84 -25.97 -8.74
CA VAL A 135 -16.61 -24.76 -9.53
C VAL A 135 -15.25 -24.20 -9.14
N ARG A 136 -14.33 -24.14 -10.11
CA ARG A 136 -12.97 -23.64 -9.90
C ARG A 136 -13.01 -22.17 -9.48
N VAL A 137 -12.34 -21.87 -8.38
CA VAL A 137 -12.03 -20.49 -7.96
C VAL A 137 -10.74 -20.08 -8.65
N TYR A 138 -10.72 -18.90 -9.28
CA TYR A 138 -9.54 -18.40 -9.98
C TYR A 138 -8.74 -17.45 -9.09
N GLU A 139 -9.36 -16.36 -8.64
CA GLU A 139 -8.69 -15.32 -7.84
C GLU A 139 -9.70 -14.50 -7.02
N SER A 140 -9.23 -13.94 -5.90
CA SER A 140 -9.84 -12.80 -5.24
C SER A 140 -9.37 -11.51 -5.92
N VAL A 141 -10.29 -10.56 -6.07
CA VAL A 141 -9.96 -9.24 -6.63
C VAL A 141 -10.45 -8.16 -5.68
N VAL A 142 -9.52 -7.37 -5.19
CA VAL A 142 -9.79 -6.17 -4.41
C VAL A 142 -9.49 -4.96 -5.29
N THR A 143 -10.51 -4.15 -5.53
CA THR A 143 -10.40 -2.84 -6.16
C THR A 143 -10.79 -1.76 -5.16
N ARG A 144 -10.57 -0.48 -5.51
CA ARG A 144 -10.90 0.65 -4.62
C ARG A 144 -12.37 0.69 -4.17
N SER A 145 -13.29 0.24 -5.02
CA SER A 145 -14.74 0.34 -4.78
C SER A 145 -15.46 -1.00 -4.69
N HIS A 146 -14.79 -2.10 -5.07
CA HIS A 146 -15.43 -3.42 -5.15
C HIS A 146 -14.45 -4.52 -4.73
N ARG A 147 -14.98 -5.46 -3.95
CA ARG A 147 -14.34 -6.73 -3.62
C ARG A 147 -15.15 -7.83 -4.29
N PHE A 148 -14.51 -8.73 -5.01
CA PHE A 148 -15.22 -9.83 -5.64
C PHE A 148 -14.30 -11.02 -5.89
N LEU A 149 -14.92 -12.17 -6.11
CA LEU A 149 -14.22 -13.40 -6.49
C LEU A 149 -14.53 -13.75 -7.92
N ALA A 150 -13.48 -14.08 -8.68
CA ALA A 150 -13.60 -14.60 -10.03
C ALA A 150 -13.59 -16.14 -9.99
N THR A 151 -14.63 -16.76 -10.52
CA THR A 151 -14.76 -18.23 -10.61
C THR A 151 -15.05 -18.68 -12.03
N ALA A 152 -14.85 -19.96 -12.30
CA ALA A 152 -15.38 -20.60 -13.49
C ALA A 152 -16.92 -20.47 -13.55
N VAL A 153 -17.46 -20.53 -14.75
CA VAL A 153 -18.91 -20.61 -14.95
C VAL A 153 -19.37 -22.04 -14.62
N GLY A 154 -20.20 -22.19 -13.59
CA GLY A 154 -20.63 -23.50 -13.08
C GLY A 154 -21.70 -24.19 -13.93
N GLY A 155 -22.52 -23.43 -14.66
CA GLY A 155 -23.62 -23.95 -15.48
C GLY A 155 -24.65 -22.87 -15.80
N LYS A 156 -25.68 -23.20 -16.58
CA LYS A 156 -26.70 -22.20 -16.97
C LYS A 156 -27.70 -21.89 -15.86
N ASP A 157 -28.22 -22.94 -15.22
CA ASP A 157 -29.19 -22.83 -14.14
C ASP A 157 -28.75 -23.72 -12.97
N SER A 158 -28.97 -23.23 -11.75
CA SER A 158 -28.80 -24.01 -10.52
C SER A 158 -29.90 -25.06 -10.35
N LEU A 159 -29.66 -26.02 -9.47
CA LEU A 159 -30.51 -27.19 -9.33
C LEU A 159 -31.86 -26.86 -8.70
N ASP A 160 -31.96 -25.86 -7.82
CA ASP A 160 -33.22 -25.38 -7.23
C ASP A 160 -34.22 -24.88 -8.30
N VAL A 161 -33.75 -24.14 -9.31
CA VAL A 161 -34.57 -23.68 -10.45
C VAL A 161 -35.11 -24.87 -11.23
N LYS A 162 -34.27 -25.90 -11.40
CA LYS A 162 -34.66 -27.13 -12.07
C LYS A 162 -35.52 -28.03 -11.19
N MET A 163 -35.48 -27.88 -9.86
CA MET A 163 -36.13 -28.75 -8.87
C MET A 163 -37.09 -27.99 -7.94
N PRO A 164 -38.12 -27.31 -8.47
CA PRO A 164 -39.14 -26.68 -7.63
C PRO A 164 -39.85 -27.70 -6.74
N LEU A 165 -40.50 -27.23 -5.67
CA LEU A 165 -41.24 -28.09 -4.74
C LEU A 165 -42.21 -29.02 -5.48
N LYS A 166 -42.31 -30.27 -5.01
CA LYS A 166 -43.07 -31.39 -5.59
C LYS A 166 -42.44 -32.07 -6.81
N ARG A 167 -41.43 -31.47 -7.47
CA ARG A 167 -40.65 -32.15 -8.51
C ARG A 167 -39.68 -33.14 -7.85
N ARG A 168 -39.61 -34.35 -8.39
CA ARG A 168 -38.74 -35.44 -7.94
C ARG A 168 -37.98 -36.07 -9.10
N LEU A 169 -36.84 -36.67 -8.82
CA LEU A 169 -36.02 -37.41 -9.76
C LEU A 169 -36.18 -38.92 -9.58
N THR A 170 -35.73 -39.70 -10.56
CA THR A 170 -35.56 -41.13 -10.34
C THR A 170 -34.42 -41.37 -9.36
N GLU A 171 -34.41 -42.55 -8.73
CA GLU A 171 -33.34 -42.94 -7.81
C GLU A 171 -31.96 -42.82 -8.46
N SER A 172 -31.80 -43.36 -9.67
CA SER A 172 -30.55 -43.25 -10.44
C SER A 172 -30.13 -41.80 -10.70
N GLN A 173 -31.05 -40.92 -11.09
CA GLN A 173 -30.73 -39.50 -11.35
C GLN A 173 -30.35 -38.74 -10.07
N ALA A 174 -31.04 -39.02 -8.96
CA ALA A 174 -30.73 -38.41 -7.67
C ALA A 174 -29.35 -38.88 -7.17
N ILE A 175 -29.05 -40.18 -7.29
CA ILE A 175 -27.75 -40.75 -6.95
C ILE A 175 -26.63 -40.11 -7.77
N GLU A 176 -26.79 -39.97 -9.09
CA GLU A 176 -25.76 -39.34 -9.94
C GLU A 176 -25.42 -37.91 -9.48
N ILE A 177 -26.43 -37.09 -9.21
CA ILE A 177 -26.24 -35.71 -8.76
C ILE A 177 -25.61 -35.67 -7.36
N VAL A 178 -26.13 -36.46 -6.42
CA VAL A 178 -25.63 -36.45 -5.03
C VAL A 178 -24.22 -37.03 -4.95
N ARG A 179 -23.88 -38.00 -5.80
CA ARG A 179 -22.51 -38.53 -5.93
C ARG A 179 -21.54 -37.44 -6.35
N ASP A 180 -21.86 -36.70 -7.41
CA ASP A 180 -21.02 -35.60 -7.89
C ASP A 180 -20.81 -34.55 -6.78
N VAL A 181 -21.88 -34.16 -6.09
CA VAL A 181 -21.82 -33.21 -4.97
C VAL A 181 -20.99 -33.78 -3.81
N ALA A 182 -21.21 -35.03 -3.42
CA ALA A 182 -20.47 -35.69 -2.34
C ALA A 182 -18.98 -35.84 -2.67
N SER A 183 -18.63 -36.10 -3.94
CA SER A 183 -17.23 -36.12 -4.40
C SER A 183 -16.56 -34.75 -4.23
N GLY A 184 -17.27 -33.65 -4.56
CA GLY A 184 -16.76 -32.30 -4.32
C GLY A 184 -16.61 -31.97 -2.83
N VAL A 185 -17.56 -32.40 -1.99
CA VAL A 185 -17.50 -32.21 -0.53
C VAL A 185 -16.35 -33.01 0.08
N ALA A 186 -16.12 -34.26 -0.35
CA ALA A 186 -15.01 -35.09 0.11
C ALA A 186 -13.65 -34.47 -0.23
N GLU A 187 -13.52 -33.84 -1.41
CA GLU A 187 -12.30 -33.11 -1.78
C GLU A 187 -12.08 -31.88 -0.89
N LEU A 188 -13.14 -31.12 -0.55
CA LEU A 188 -13.03 -30.02 0.41
C LEU A 188 -12.59 -30.53 1.79
N GLU A 189 -13.21 -31.61 2.28
CA GLU A 189 -12.89 -32.24 3.56
C GLU A 189 -11.43 -32.71 3.62
N ALA A 190 -10.92 -33.33 2.55
CA ALA A 190 -9.53 -33.77 2.44
C ALA A 190 -8.51 -32.62 2.52
N ASN A 191 -8.91 -31.41 2.11
CA ASN A 191 -8.11 -30.18 2.19
C ASN A 191 -8.39 -29.37 3.49
N GLY A 192 -9.10 -29.95 4.46
CA GLY A 192 -9.41 -29.30 5.74
C GLY A 192 -10.50 -28.22 5.66
N LEU A 193 -11.31 -28.22 4.61
CA LEU A 193 -12.39 -27.25 4.37
C LEU A 193 -13.77 -27.90 4.52
N SER A 194 -14.70 -27.25 5.23
CA SER A 194 -16.12 -27.62 5.28
C SER A 194 -16.96 -26.75 4.34
N HIS A 195 -18.00 -27.25 3.69
CA HIS A 195 -18.92 -26.42 2.90
C HIS A 195 -19.81 -25.53 3.78
N GLY A 196 -20.39 -26.06 4.86
CA GLY A 196 -21.10 -25.28 5.88
C GLY A 196 -22.44 -24.67 5.49
N SER A 197 -22.87 -24.82 4.22
CA SER A 197 -24.05 -24.16 3.66
C SER A 197 -24.58 -24.88 2.41
N LEU A 198 -24.39 -26.20 2.36
CA LEU A 198 -24.71 -27.00 1.19
C LEU A 198 -26.22 -26.97 0.89
N SER A 199 -26.59 -26.56 -0.32
CA SER A 199 -27.98 -26.40 -0.75
C SER A 199 -28.15 -26.66 -2.24
N LEU A 200 -29.40 -26.74 -2.72
CA LEU A 200 -29.69 -26.89 -4.16
C LEU A 200 -29.31 -25.65 -4.98
N GLU A 201 -29.19 -24.48 -4.35
CA GLU A 201 -28.81 -23.23 -5.01
C GLU A 201 -27.31 -23.19 -5.36
N ALA A 202 -26.49 -23.85 -4.55
CA ALA A 202 -25.04 -23.97 -4.76
C ALA A 202 -24.68 -25.01 -5.84
N VAL A 203 -25.64 -25.76 -6.37
CA VAL A 203 -25.40 -26.89 -7.27
C VAL A 203 -25.79 -26.54 -8.71
N TYR A 204 -24.88 -26.72 -9.66
CA TYR A 204 -25.05 -26.37 -11.06
C TYR A 204 -24.82 -27.57 -11.98
N ALA A 205 -25.59 -27.66 -13.07
CA ALA A 205 -25.37 -28.67 -14.10
C ALA A 205 -24.40 -28.16 -15.17
N ASN A 206 -23.31 -28.89 -15.39
CA ASN A 206 -22.34 -28.64 -16.44
C ASN A 206 -22.98 -28.88 -17.81
N VAL A 207 -22.84 -27.88 -18.68
CA VAL A 207 -23.48 -27.85 -20.01
C VAL A 207 -22.78 -28.76 -21.02
N LYS A 208 -21.51 -29.12 -20.80
CA LYS A 208 -20.70 -29.86 -21.79
C LYS A 208 -20.80 -31.38 -21.66
N ASP A 209 -20.88 -31.90 -20.44
CA ASP A 209 -20.83 -33.34 -20.15
C ASP A 209 -22.01 -33.84 -19.29
N GLY A 210 -22.87 -32.93 -18.82
CA GLY A 210 -24.00 -33.26 -17.94
C GLY A 210 -23.61 -33.57 -16.50
N SER A 211 -22.33 -33.42 -16.11
CA SER A 211 -21.87 -33.56 -14.72
C SER A 211 -22.39 -32.44 -13.84
N THR A 212 -22.43 -32.67 -12.54
CA THR A 212 -22.84 -31.66 -11.56
C THR A 212 -21.60 -31.01 -10.93
N ARG A 213 -21.62 -29.69 -10.80
CA ARG A 213 -20.60 -28.88 -10.11
C ARG A 213 -21.21 -28.17 -8.92
N LEU A 214 -20.52 -28.27 -7.80
CA LEU A 214 -20.83 -27.56 -6.57
C LEU A 214 -20.03 -26.25 -6.52
N MET A 215 -20.71 -25.14 -6.28
CA MET A 215 -20.05 -23.88 -5.94
C MET A 215 -19.41 -24.04 -4.56
N PRO A 216 -18.08 -23.91 -4.43
CA PRO A 216 -17.43 -24.01 -3.13
C PRO A 216 -17.88 -22.88 -2.19
N PRO A 217 -17.75 -23.07 -0.87
CA PRO A 217 -18.16 -22.11 0.14
C PRO A 217 -17.25 -20.88 0.14
N VAL A 218 -17.65 -19.88 -0.63
CA VAL A 218 -16.89 -18.65 -0.79
C VAL A 218 -16.85 -17.81 0.50
N VAL A 219 -17.95 -17.79 1.26
CA VAL A 219 -18.06 -17.05 2.52
C VAL A 219 -18.26 -18.01 3.67
N ALA A 220 -17.36 -17.99 4.66
CA ALA A 220 -17.49 -18.81 5.86
C ALA A 220 -18.73 -18.37 6.65
N THR A 221 -19.60 -19.32 6.96
CA THR A 221 -20.65 -19.15 7.97
C THR A 221 -20.05 -19.40 9.35
N PRO A 222 -20.20 -18.49 10.32
CA PRO A 222 -19.77 -18.76 11.70
C PRO A 222 -20.41 -20.06 12.19
N ASN A 223 -19.59 -20.97 12.74
CA ASN A 223 -19.95 -22.33 13.18
C ASN A 223 -20.11 -23.44 12.12
N SER A 224 -19.65 -23.28 10.87
CA SER A 224 -19.67 -24.38 9.88
C SER A 224 -18.67 -25.51 10.20
N GLN A 225 -19.15 -26.60 10.79
CA GLN A 225 -18.38 -27.83 10.98
C GLN A 225 -18.56 -28.76 9.77
N ALA A 226 -17.55 -29.57 9.41
CA ALA A 226 -17.65 -30.60 8.35
C ALA A 226 -18.83 -31.57 8.59
N ARG A 227 -19.21 -31.72 9.87
CA ARG A 227 -20.38 -32.46 10.38
C ARG A 227 -21.69 -32.04 9.71
N SER A 228 -21.86 -30.74 9.43
CA SER A 228 -23.06 -30.20 8.77
C SER A 228 -23.23 -30.60 7.31
N ASP A 229 -22.18 -31.05 6.62
CA ASP A 229 -22.21 -31.26 5.17
C ASP A 229 -22.79 -32.63 4.78
N VAL A 230 -22.48 -33.67 5.56
CA VAL A 230 -23.05 -35.02 5.35
C VAL A 230 -24.56 -35.02 5.67
N ASN A 231 -24.96 -34.30 6.71
CA ASN A 231 -26.38 -34.05 6.99
C ASN A 231 -27.09 -33.37 5.80
N ALA A 232 -26.47 -32.34 5.25
CA ALA A 232 -27.00 -31.62 4.10
C ALA A 232 -27.06 -32.50 2.83
N LEU A 233 -26.09 -33.40 2.61
CA LEU A 233 -26.14 -34.41 1.54
C LEU A 233 -27.34 -35.34 1.69
N GLY A 234 -27.59 -35.84 2.92
CA GLY A 234 -28.77 -36.66 3.24
C GLY A 234 -30.09 -35.96 2.98
N ARG A 235 -30.20 -34.70 3.43
CA ARG A 235 -31.38 -33.84 3.18
C ARG A 235 -31.56 -33.56 1.69
N MET A 236 -30.47 -33.32 0.95
CA MET A 236 -30.50 -33.10 -0.50
C MET A 236 -30.99 -34.35 -1.23
N LEU A 237 -30.44 -35.52 -0.89
CA LEU A 237 -30.87 -36.81 -1.43
C LEU A 237 -32.37 -37.03 -1.19
N PHE A 238 -32.84 -36.84 0.04
CA PHE A 238 -34.27 -36.91 0.35
C PHE A 238 -35.11 -35.93 -0.47
N ARG A 239 -34.64 -34.68 -0.62
CA ARG A 239 -35.33 -33.63 -1.36
C ARG A 239 -35.47 -33.94 -2.86
N LEU A 240 -34.43 -34.51 -3.46
CA LEU A 240 -34.43 -34.92 -4.87
C LEU A 240 -35.32 -36.14 -5.11
N LEU A 241 -35.33 -37.11 -4.20
CA LEU A 241 -36.14 -38.33 -4.30
C LEU A 241 -37.63 -38.09 -4.04
N THR A 242 -37.96 -37.25 -3.07
CA THR A 242 -39.35 -37.11 -2.58
C THR A 242 -40.08 -35.88 -3.11
N GLY A 243 -39.33 -34.87 -3.56
CA GLY A 243 -39.84 -33.55 -3.94
C GLY A 243 -40.28 -32.70 -2.75
N ARG A 244 -39.90 -33.08 -1.52
CA ARG A 244 -40.28 -32.41 -0.26
C ARG A 244 -39.05 -32.14 0.58
N ASP A 245 -39.13 -31.11 1.41
CA ASP A 245 -38.04 -30.81 2.34
C ASP A 245 -37.96 -31.87 3.43
N ALA A 246 -36.73 -32.16 3.84
CA ALA A 246 -36.45 -33.18 4.84
C ALA A 246 -37.04 -32.76 6.21
N PRO A 247 -37.71 -33.68 6.92
CA PRO A 247 -38.18 -33.41 8.28
C PRO A 247 -37.01 -33.24 9.25
N GLU A 248 -37.24 -32.49 10.34
CA GLU A 248 -36.20 -32.28 11.36
C GLU A 248 -35.75 -33.58 12.05
N PRO A 249 -34.48 -33.67 12.51
CA PRO A 249 -33.91 -34.88 13.10
C PRO A 249 -34.73 -35.41 14.28
N GLU A 250 -35.25 -34.53 15.14
CA GLU A 250 -36.10 -34.90 16.27
C GLU A 250 -37.40 -35.59 15.85
N LYS A 251 -37.96 -35.20 14.70
CA LYS A 251 -39.16 -35.82 14.14
C LYS A 251 -38.81 -37.15 13.47
N LEU A 252 -37.64 -37.25 12.84
CA LEU A 252 -37.13 -38.50 12.27
C LEU A 252 -36.88 -39.55 13.35
N LEU A 253 -36.24 -39.17 14.46
CA LEU A 253 -36.01 -40.03 15.62
C LEU A 253 -37.31 -40.58 16.23
N LYS A 254 -38.36 -39.75 16.30
CA LYS A 254 -39.69 -40.16 16.78
C LYS A 254 -40.41 -41.12 15.82
N VAL A 255 -40.18 -40.98 14.51
CA VAL A 255 -40.74 -41.89 13.49
C VAL A 255 -39.98 -43.22 13.51
N GLY A 256 -38.66 -43.17 13.66
CA GLY A 256 -37.75 -44.32 13.61
C GLY A 256 -37.45 -44.78 12.18
N MET A 257 -36.23 -45.29 11.97
CA MET A 257 -35.70 -45.68 10.65
C MET A 257 -36.64 -46.60 9.88
N HIS A 258 -37.18 -47.64 10.54
CA HIS A 258 -38.04 -48.64 9.90
C HIS A 258 -39.32 -48.03 9.29
N LYS A 259 -40.02 -47.15 10.03
CA LYS A 259 -41.24 -46.49 9.51
C LYS A 259 -40.90 -45.42 8.46
N PHE A 260 -39.72 -44.83 8.54
CA PHE A 260 -39.26 -43.87 7.55
C PHE A 260 -38.96 -44.55 6.20
N THR A 261 -38.21 -45.66 6.21
CA THR A 261 -37.88 -46.43 5.01
C THR A 261 -39.10 -47.11 4.42
N GLU A 262 -40.03 -47.61 5.24
CA GLU A 262 -41.33 -48.15 4.79
C GLU A 262 -42.12 -47.11 3.95
N LYS A 263 -42.21 -45.86 4.42
CA LYS A 263 -42.85 -44.76 3.68
C LYS A 263 -42.13 -44.36 2.39
N LEU A 264 -40.82 -44.56 2.30
CA LEU A 264 -40.07 -44.34 1.07
C LEU A 264 -40.23 -45.52 0.11
N ALA A 265 -40.33 -46.75 0.61
CA ALA A 265 -40.60 -47.95 -0.17
C ALA A 265 -41.98 -47.91 -0.85
N GLU A 266 -42.99 -47.30 -0.22
CA GLU A 266 -44.28 -46.98 -0.87
C GLU A 266 -44.13 -46.16 -2.16
N ARG A 267 -42.99 -45.48 -2.33
CA ARG A 267 -42.63 -44.68 -3.52
C ARG A 267 -41.70 -45.39 -4.50
N LYS A 268 -41.49 -46.70 -4.32
CA LYS A 268 -40.59 -47.55 -5.13
C LYS A 268 -39.12 -47.15 -5.06
N LEU A 269 -38.67 -46.64 -3.91
CA LEU A 269 -37.26 -46.36 -3.63
C LEU A 269 -36.63 -47.57 -2.95
N SER A 270 -35.35 -47.83 -3.19
CA SER A 270 -34.63 -48.92 -2.50
C SER A 270 -34.61 -48.71 -0.99
N GLN A 271 -34.57 -49.81 -0.24
CA GLN A 271 -34.44 -49.74 1.21
C GLN A 271 -33.09 -49.12 1.60
N GLU A 272 -32.02 -49.49 0.89
CA GLU A 272 -30.65 -49.04 1.16
C GLU A 272 -30.48 -47.52 0.95
N ILE A 273 -31.12 -46.92 -0.06
CA ILE A 273 -31.08 -45.46 -0.25
C ILE A 273 -31.86 -44.73 0.84
N GLY A 274 -32.95 -45.34 1.33
CA GLY A 274 -33.75 -44.81 2.44
C GLY A 274 -32.98 -44.84 3.76
N GLU A 275 -32.23 -45.91 4.02
CA GLU A 275 -31.34 -46.05 5.19
C GLU A 275 -30.19 -45.06 5.13
N LEU A 276 -29.52 -44.93 3.96
CA LEU A 276 -28.45 -43.94 3.76
C LEU A 276 -28.95 -42.50 4.00
N ALA A 277 -30.10 -42.14 3.45
CA ALA A 277 -30.71 -40.83 3.68
C ALA A 277 -31.09 -40.62 5.15
N TYR A 278 -31.65 -41.63 5.82
CA TYR A 278 -32.03 -41.53 7.23
C TYR A 278 -30.81 -41.35 8.13
N GLU A 279 -29.80 -42.20 7.99
CA GLU A 279 -28.60 -42.19 8.84
C GLU A 279 -27.83 -40.89 8.69
N SER A 280 -27.61 -40.43 7.45
CA SER A 280 -26.98 -39.12 7.21
C SER A 280 -27.75 -37.95 7.81
N MET A 281 -29.07 -38.03 7.94
CA MET A 281 -29.89 -36.97 8.54
C MET A 281 -29.97 -37.02 10.08
N VAL A 282 -29.66 -38.16 10.70
CA VAL A 282 -29.95 -38.44 12.12
C VAL A 282 -28.69 -38.60 12.98
N ASP A 283 -27.60 -39.13 12.43
CA ASP A 283 -26.37 -39.43 13.15
C ASP A 283 -25.20 -38.57 12.62
N ASP A 284 -24.79 -37.57 13.41
CA ASP A 284 -23.93 -36.45 12.98
C ASP A 284 -22.41 -36.71 13.18
N ASP A 285 -22.04 -37.81 13.87
CA ASP A 285 -20.65 -38.09 14.28
C ASP A 285 -20.02 -39.34 13.63
N SER A 286 -20.76 -40.13 12.84
CA SER A 286 -20.33 -41.49 12.44
C SER A 286 -19.85 -41.65 10.99
N MET A 287 -20.03 -40.65 10.11
CA MET A 287 -19.75 -40.81 8.67
C MET A 287 -19.13 -39.55 8.05
N SER A 288 -17.96 -39.70 7.40
CA SER A 288 -17.33 -38.65 6.57
C SER A 288 -17.97 -38.55 5.18
N ALA A 289 -17.69 -37.48 4.43
CA ALA A 289 -18.21 -37.33 3.06
C ALA A 289 -17.68 -38.41 2.12
N ASP A 290 -16.42 -38.85 2.30
CA ASP A 290 -15.84 -39.99 1.59
C ASP A 290 -16.55 -41.32 1.94
N ALA A 291 -16.90 -41.53 3.22
CA ALA A 291 -17.65 -42.71 3.63
C ALA A 291 -19.09 -42.72 3.07
N PHE A 292 -19.74 -41.55 3.05
CA PHE A 292 -21.04 -41.37 2.41
C PHE A 292 -20.97 -41.67 0.90
N LEU A 293 -19.95 -41.15 0.21
CA LEU A 293 -19.73 -41.39 -1.22
C LEU A 293 -19.55 -42.88 -1.52
N LYS A 294 -18.69 -43.58 -0.76
CA LYS A 294 -18.48 -45.03 -0.90
C LYS A 294 -19.76 -45.84 -0.71
N ARG A 295 -20.59 -45.45 0.26
CA ARG A 295 -21.88 -46.10 0.52
C ARG A 295 -22.89 -45.81 -0.58
N LEU A 296 -22.94 -44.58 -1.08
CA LEU A 296 -23.77 -44.20 -2.22
C LEU A 296 -23.37 -44.97 -3.51
N ASP A 297 -22.07 -45.17 -3.73
CA ASP A 297 -21.54 -45.97 -4.84
C ASP A 297 -21.87 -47.46 -4.71
N ALA A 298 -21.84 -48.01 -3.50
CA ALA A 298 -22.26 -49.38 -3.24
C ALA A 298 -23.75 -49.60 -3.55
N VAL A 299 -24.62 -48.64 -3.23
CA VAL A 299 -26.06 -48.69 -3.53
C VAL A 299 -26.34 -48.52 -5.03
N ALA A 300 -25.53 -47.75 -5.74
CA ALA A 300 -25.75 -47.49 -7.16
C ALA A 300 -25.49 -48.70 -8.09
N GLY A 301 -24.77 -49.73 -7.61
CA GLY A 301 -24.32 -50.85 -8.43
C GLY A 301 -23.38 -50.43 -9.56
N ASP A 302 -22.85 -51.39 -10.31
CA ASP A 302 -21.72 -51.31 -11.27
C ASP A 302 -21.91 -50.38 -12.50
N SER A 303 -22.79 -49.37 -12.42
CA SER A 303 -22.95 -48.29 -13.38
C SER A 303 -21.77 -47.29 -13.28
N LYS A 304 -20.55 -47.77 -13.55
CA LYS A 304 -19.35 -46.93 -13.70
C LYS A 304 -19.54 -46.00 -14.90
N LYS A 305 -19.98 -44.77 -14.66
CA LYS A 305 -19.48 -43.64 -15.46
C LYS A 305 -18.05 -43.41 -15.01
N THR A 306 -17.11 -43.69 -15.90
CA THR A 306 -15.71 -43.29 -15.76
C THR A 306 -15.68 -41.81 -15.39
N GLN A 307 -15.16 -41.48 -14.20
CA GLN A 307 -14.94 -40.10 -13.77
C GLN A 307 -14.20 -39.39 -14.92
N PRO A 308 -14.72 -38.27 -15.47
CA PRO A 308 -14.02 -37.59 -16.55
C PRO A 308 -12.64 -37.16 -16.03
N GLN A 309 -11.58 -37.75 -16.61
CA GLN A 309 -10.22 -37.28 -16.35
C GLN A 309 -10.15 -35.81 -16.72
N THR A 310 -9.59 -35.01 -15.80
CA THR A 310 -9.44 -33.57 -15.90
C THR A 310 -8.56 -33.24 -17.12
N ALA A 311 -9.21 -33.04 -18.26
CA ALA A 311 -8.60 -32.34 -19.38
C ALA A 311 -8.90 -30.86 -19.14
N ALA A 312 -7.97 -30.17 -18.50
CA ALA A 312 -7.99 -28.71 -18.50
C ALA A 312 -8.01 -28.29 -19.98
N SER A 313 -9.15 -27.74 -20.41
CA SER A 313 -9.33 -27.20 -21.75
C SER A 313 -8.12 -26.33 -22.06
N SER A 314 -7.45 -26.53 -23.19
CA SER A 314 -6.26 -25.74 -23.55
C SER A 314 -6.50 -24.22 -23.49
N THR A 315 -7.76 -23.79 -23.58
CA THR A 315 -8.22 -22.41 -23.40
C THR A 315 -8.28 -21.97 -21.94
N GLU A 316 -8.73 -22.84 -21.02
CA GLU A 316 -8.77 -22.57 -19.58
C GLU A 316 -7.38 -22.67 -18.95
N SER A 317 -6.53 -23.63 -19.37
CA SER A 317 -5.13 -23.69 -18.95
C SER A 317 -4.34 -22.48 -19.45
N ALA A 318 -4.63 -21.95 -20.64
CA ALA A 318 -4.02 -20.71 -21.14
C ALA A 318 -4.52 -19.48 -20.38
N PHE A 319 -5.78 -19.46 -19.95
CA PHE A 319 -6.31 -18.42 -19.06
C PHE A 319 -5.65 -18.49 -17.68
N VAL A 320 -5.50 -19.68 -17.09
CA VAL A 320 -4.83 -19.91 -15.79
C VAL A 320 -3.32 -19.65 -15.88
N ALA A 321 -2.65 -20.01 -16.97
CA ALA A 321 -1.24 -19.67 -17.20
C ALA A 321 -1.04 -18.17 -17.47
N GLY A 322 -2.06 -17.50 -18.02
CA GLY A 322 -2.13 -16.04 -18.18
C GLY A 322 -2.67 -15.30 -16.96
N LEU A 323 -3.16 -16.01 -15.94
CA LEU A 323 -3.37 -15.52 -14.59
C LEU A 323 -2.01 -15.57 -13.90
N THR A 324 -1.13 -14.61 -14.20
CA THR A 324 -0.03 -14.33 -13.29
C THR A 324 -0.65 -14.04 -11.92
N PRO A 325 -0.25 -14.74 -10.83
CA PRO A 325 -0.57 -14.27 -9.50
C PRO A 325 -0.19 -12.80 -9.45
N TRP A 326 -0.98 -11.95 -8.81
CA TRP A 326 -0.55 -10.58 -8.54
C TRP A 326 0.55 -10.60 -7.46
N LYS A 327 1.67 -11.24 -7.77
CA LYS A 327 2.95 -11.19 -7.08
C LYS A 327 3.86 -10.23 -7.84
N GLN A 328 4.59 -9.45 -7.05
CA GLN A 328 5.62 -8.51 -7.44
C GLN A 328 6.52 -9.08 -8.55
N SER A 329 6.71 -8.29 -9.60
CA SER A 329 7.66 -8.57 -10.68
C SER A 329 9.07 -8.79 -10.12
N THR A 330 9.63 -9.98 -10.34
CA THR A 330 11.08 -10.19 -10.31
C THR A 330 11.75 -9.49 -11.51
N PRO A 331 13.05 -9.15 -11.40
CA PRO A 331 13.78 -8.42 -12.44
C PRO A 331 13.92 -9.27 -13.71
N VAL A 332 13.80 -8.63 -14.87
CA VAL A 332 14.21 -9.20 -16.15
C VAL A 332 15.74 -9.20 -16.18
N ASP A 333 16.35 -10.37 -16.35
CA ASP A 333 17.77 -10.49 -16.70
C ASP A 333 17.95 -9.92 -18.11
N ASP A 334 18.52 -8.72 -18.21
CA ASP A 334 19.03 -8.18 -19.46
C ASP A 334 20.40 -8.82 -19.74
N GLU A 335 20.43 -9.82 -20.62
CA GLU A 335 21.65 -10.22 -21.33
C GLU A 335 22.16 -9.02 -22.14
N ILE A 336 23.25 -8.44 -21.68
CA ILE A 336 24.01 -7.38 -22.36
C ILE A 336 24.60 -7.98 -23.65
N PRO A 337 24.27 -7.45 -24.85
CA PRO A 337 24.97 -7.82 -26.07
C PRO A 337 26.39 -7.24 -26.04
N ASP A 338 27.36 -8.11 -26.30
CA ASP A 338 28.79 -7.83 -26.40
C ASP A 338 29.07 -6.73 -27.44
N LEU A 339 29.45 -5.53 -26.99
CA LEU A 339 29.93 -4.44 -27.84
C LEU A 339 31.46 -4.34 -27.70
N ALA A 340 32.13 -4.52 -28.84
CA ALA A 340 33.59 -4.49 -29.00
C ALA A 340 34.22 -3.15 -28.53
N PRO A 341 35.50 -3.16 -28.12
CA PRO A 341 36.17 -1.97 -27.60
C PRO A 341 36.71 -1.11 -28.75
N GLU A 342 36.28 0.14 -28.86
CA GLU A 342 36.99 1.16 -29.65
C GLU A 342 37.25 2.45 -28.86
N ASP A 343 38.55 2.67 -28.65
CA ASP A 343 39.28 3.94 -28.74
C ASP A 343 38.88 5.09 -27.82
N THR A 344 39.30 4.99 -26.56
CA THR A 344 39.56 6.16 -25.73
C THR A 344 40.91 6.78 -26.10
N ASP A 345 40.90 7.79 -26.95
CA ASP A 345 41.99 8.78 -26.91
C ASP A 345 41.57 10.15 -27.46
N ARG A 346 41.87 11.18 -26.65
CA ARG A 346 41.82 12.63 -26.90
C ARG A 346 40.49 13.36 -26.66
N ILE A 347 40.42 14.14 -25.57
CA ILE A 347 40.57 15.61 -25.57
C ILE A 347 40.69 16.12 -24.12
N SER A 348 41.65 17.03 -23.91
CA SER A 348 42.14 17.62 -22.67
C SER A 348 41.18 18.62 -21.98
N PRO A 349 41.42 19.02 -20.70
CA PRO A 349 40.48 19.77 -19.88
C PRO A 349 40.61 21.28 -20.10
N LYS A 350 39.49 22.02 -20.18
CA LYS A 350 39.52 23.49 -20.07
C LYS A 350 38.32 24.09 -19.30
N THR A 351 38.71 24.66 -18.16
CA THR A 351 38.20 25.87 -17.46
C THR A 351 36.85 25.85 -16.73
N PRO A 352 36.81 26.38 -15.48
CA PRO A 352 35.62 26.44 -14.65
C PRO A 352 34.69 27.57 -15.13
N ILE A 353 33.45 27.22 -15.45
CA ILE A 353 32.41 28.20 -15.76
C ILE A 353 31.83 28.69 -14.42
N ALA A 354 31.78 30.01 -14.26
CA ALA A 354 31.28 30.69 -13.08
C ALA A 354 29.81 30.35 -12.77
N LYS A 355 29.49 30.21 -11.48
CA LYS A 355 28.14 29.91 -10.97
C LYS A 355 27.15 31.04 -11.32
N PRO A 356 26.01 30.77 -12.00
CA PRO A 356 24.95 31.77 -12.18
C PRO A 356 24.03 31.85 -10.95
N LYS A 357 23.57 33.07 -10.63
CA LYS A 357 22.80 33.46 -9.44
C LYS A 357 21.30 33.03 -9.46
N TRP A 358 20.97 31.89 -10.03
CA TRP A 358 19.57 31.50 -10.31
C TRP A 358 18.97 30.47 -9.31
N GLN A 359 19.58 30.31 -8.14
CA GLN A 359 19.13 29.36 -7.10
C GLN A 359 18.02 29.89 -6.16
N LEU A 360 17.55 31.13 -6.33
CA LEU A 360 16.50 31.72 -5.47
C LEU A 360 15.03 31.31 -5.77
N PRO A 361 14.57 31.08 -7.02
CA PRO A 361 13.17 30.71 -7.29
C PRO A 361 12.84 29.22 -7.08
N VAL A 362 13.85 28.33 -7.14
CA VAL A 362 13.70 26.91 -6.76
C VAL A 362 13.55 26.77 -5.25
N ALA A 363 14.34 27.51 -4.46
CA ALA A 363 14.26 27.53 -2.99
C ALA A 363 12.88 27.98 -2.48
N ALA A 364 12.22 28.91 -3.18
CA ALA A 364 10.89 29.44 -2.87
C ALA A 364 9.75 28.42 -2.94
N THR A 365 9.79 27.62 -4.01
CA THR A 365 8.79 26.60 -4.33
C THR A 365 8.96 25.37 -3.44
N VAL A 366 10.22 25.08 -3.12
CA VAL A 366 10.64 24.12 -2.10
C VAL A 366 10.17 24.56 -0.70
N GLY A 367 10.14 25.87 -0.45
CA GLY A 367 9.58 26.50 0.74
C GLY A 367 8.10 26.24 1.03
N LEU A 368 7.33 25.95 -0.03
CA LEU A 368 5.90 25.68 0.09
C LEU A 368 5.56 24.21 0.29
N THR A 369 6.37 23.32 -0.30
CA THR A 369 6.51 21.93 0.17
C THR A 369 7.02 21.86 1.62
N LEU A 370 7.84 22.83 2.04
CA LEU A 370 8.33 22.99 3.42
C LEU A 370 7.27 23.53 4.39
N LEU A 371 6.15 24.07 3.94
CA LEU A 371 5.04 24.54 4.80
C LEU A 371 4.23 23.38 5.37
N GLY A 372 3.98 22.37 4.54
CA GLY A 372 3.53 21.04 4.98
C GLY A 372 4.55 20.33 5.83
N PHE A 373 5.82 20.49 5.48
CA PHE A 373 6.94 19.99 6.25
C PHE A 373 7.12 20.74 7.57
N ALA A 374 6.67 21.98 7.71
CA ALA A 374 6.75 22.76 8.94
C ALA A 374 5.60 22.41 9.89
N ALA A 375 4.45 21.99 9.36
CA ALA A 375 3.44 21.27 10.13
C ALA A 375 3.93 19.85 10.52
N LEU A 376 4.77 19.23 9.68
CA LEU A 376 5.60 18.06 10.02
C LEU A 376 6.70 18.41 11.04
N LEU A 377 7.24 19.63 11.08
CA LEU A 377 8.14 20.13 12.14
C LEU A 377 7.33 20.36 13.42
N GLY A 378 6.04 20.66 13.33
CA GLY A 378 5.09 20.67 14.45
C GLY A 378 5.13 19.40 15.29
N ILE A 379 5.36 18.27 14.62
CA ILE A 379 5.41 16.92 15.21
C ILE A 379 6.85 16.38 15.22
N GLY A 380 7.72 16.84 14.33
CA GLY A 380 9.10 16.38 14.14
C GLY A 380 10.16 17.21 14.87
N ALA A 381 9.92 18.49 15.14
CA ALA A 381 10.69 19.25 16.14
C ALA A 381 10.40 18.71 17.54
N VAL A 382 9.29 17.98 17.68
CA VAL A 382 8.95 17.09 18.79
C VAL A 382 9.66 15.75 18.75
N LEU A 383 10.60 15.58 17.82
CA LEU A 383 11.44 14.41 17.71
C LEU A 383 12.93 14.78 17.59
N ALA A 384 13.34 16.04 17.66
CA ALA A 384 14.72 16.41 17.34
C ALA A 384 15.55 16.92 18.52
N ASN A 385 15.38 16.32 19.70
CA ASN A 385 15.98 16.88 20.91
C ASN A 385 16.57 15.83 21.87
N LEU A 386 17.91 15.83 21.85
CA LEU A 386 18.89 15.56 22.91
C LEU A 386 19.60 14.20 22.97
N LYS A 387 20.94 14.32 23.03
CA LYS A 387 21.94 13.30 23.39
C LYS A 387 21.94 13.01 24.90
N LYS A 388 22.26 11.74 25.21
CA LYS A 388 22.76 11.09 26.46
C LYS A 388 21.76 10.80 27.60
N PHE A 389 21.34 9.52 27.76
CA PHE A 389 21.85 8.55 28.76
C PHE A 389 21.06 7.21 28.76
N ASP A 390 21.69 6.21 29.38
CA ASP A 390 21.50 4.75 29.49
C ASP A 390 20.09 4.10 29.53
N THR A 391 20.06 2.90 28.95
CA THR A 391 18.99 1.90 28.98
C THR A 391 18.84 1.21 30.34
N PRO A 392 17.60 1.00 30.84
CA PRO A 392 17.31 -0.05 31.81
C PRO A 392 16.70 -1.29 31.15
N ARG A 393 17.15 -2.44 31.66
CA ARG A 393 16.74 -3.81 31.34
C ARG A 393 15.25 -4.05 31.61
N PHE A 394 14.57 -4.76 30.71
CA PHE A 394 13.26 -5.34 31.00
C PHE A 394 13.41 -6.47 32.03
N ALA A 395 12.73 -6.33 33.17
CA ALA A 395 12.55 -7.39 34.14
C ALA A 395 11.35 -8.24 33.71
N THR A 396 11.56 -9.54 33.63
CA THR A 396 10.52 -10.58 33.73
C THR A 396 9.84 -10.47 35.09
N ASN A 397 8.53 -10.63 35.16
CA ASN A 397 7.91 -11.39 36.23
C ASN A 397 6.48 -11.80 35.88
N ASP A 398 6.23 -13.05 36.25
CA ASP A 398 4.98 -13.78 36.33
C ASP A 398 4.01 -13.20 37.38
N ASP A 399 2.82 -13.80 37.37
CA ASP A 399 1.78 -13.82 38.41
C ASP A 399 0.86 -12.59 38.56
N VAL A 400 -0.37 -12.71 38.04
CA VAL A 400 -1.61 -12.56 38.84
C VAL A 400 -2.74 -13.40 38.21
N GLU A 401 -3.05 -14.54 38.81
CA GLU A 401 -4.42 -15.09 38.87
C GLU A 401 -5.26 -14.18 39.79
N ASP A 402 -6.45 -13.75 39.38
CA ASP A 402 -7.67 -14.24 40.04
C ASP A 402 -8.97 -13.77 39.37
N THR A 403 -9.75 -14.78 39.03
CA THR A 403 -11.21 -14.94 39.04
C THR A 403 -12.14 -13.73 39.29
N GLU A 404 -13.10 -13.51 38.38
CA GLU A 404 -14.48 -13.22 38.78
C GLU A 404 -15.51 -13.80 37.79
N ARG A 405 -16.47 -14.52 38.38
CA ARG A 405 -17.60 -15.25 37.79
C ARG A 405 -18.66 -14.30 37.23
N LEU A 406 -19.23 -14.62 36.08
CA LEU A 406 -20.55 -14.14 35.67
C LEU A 406 -21.39 -15.32 35.17
N ASP A 407 -22.54 -15.52 35.80
CA ASP A 407 -23.67 -16.37 35.41
C ASP A 407 -24.90 -15.83 36.20
N PRO A 408 -26.16 -16.07 35.77
CA PRO A 408 -26.83 -15.46 34.61
C PRO A 408 -28.21 -14.89 35.01
N GLU A 409 -29.01 -14.52 34.01
CA GLU A 409 -30.47 -14.21 34.08
C GLU A 409 -30.90 -12.77 34.44
N MET A 410 -31.35 -12.03 33.41
CA MET A 410 -32.68 -11.40 33.49
C MET A 410 -33.34 -11.37 32.10
N VAL A 411 -34.52 -11.98 32.07
CA VAL A 411 -35.38 -12.19 30.89
C VAL A 411 -36.38 -11.04 30.76
N ALA A 412 -36.53 -10.60 29.50
CA ALA A 412 -37.68 -9.98 28.84
C ALA A 412 -38.34 -8.72 29.42
N GLU A 413 -38.39 -7.68 28.58
CA GLU A 413 -39.65 -7.02 28.26
C GLU A 413 -39.64 -6.53 26.80
N ALA A 414 -40.50 -7.13 26.00
CA ALA A 414 -40.78 -6.73 24.63
C ALA A 414 -41.75 -5.54 24.65
N SER A 415 -41.46 -4.51 23.85
CA SER A 415 -42.47 -3.54 23.41
C SER A 415 -42.51 -3.50 21.89
N ASP A 416 -43.72 -3.63 21.38
CA ASP A 416 -44.13 -3.62 19.98
C ASP A 416 -43.74 -2.32 19.28
N GLU A 417 -42.81 -2.39 18.32
CA GLU A 417 -42.85 -1.53 17.13
C GLU A 417 -42.52 -2.35 15.89
N SER A 418 -43.50 -2.39 14.98
CA SER A 418 -43.46 -3.07 13.69
C SER A 418 -42.31 -2.50 12.82
N PRO A 419 -41.41 -3.31 12.23
CA PRO A 419 -40.37 -2.78 11.36
C PRO A 419 -41.02 -2.32 10.05
N ALA A 420 -41.03 -1.01 9.83
CA ALA A 420 -41.34 -0.43 8.53
C ALA A 420 -40.31 -0.93 7.50
N GLU A 421 -40.79 -1.41 6.35
CA GLU A 421 -39.97 -1.77 5.20
C GLU A 421 -38.93 -0.68 4.88
N PRO A 422 -37.63 -1.01 4.72
CA PRO A 422 -36.65 -0.02 4.33
C PRO A 422 -36.99 0.48 2.92
N LYS A 423 -37.25 1.79 2.80
CA LYS A 423 -37.46 2.45 1.51
C LYS A 423 -36.24 2.18 0.61
N ARG A 424 -36.50 1.54 -0.53
CA ARG A 424 -35.51 1.23 -1.57
C ARG A 424 -34.84 2.52 -2.08
N LYS A 425 -33.53 2.64 -1.88
CA LYS A 425 -32.69 3.63 -2.55
C LYS A 425 -32.51 3.23 -4.02
N THR A 426 -32.50 4.22 -4.91
CA THR A 426 -32.34 4.05 -6.36
C THR A 426 -30.87 3.88 -6.76
N LEU A 427 -30.60 3.37 -7.97
CA LEU A 427 -29.23 3.16 -8.49
C LEU A 427 -28.41 4.47 -8.56
N ALA A 428 -29.08 5.61 -8.80
CA ALA A 428 -28.46 6.94 -8.79
C ALA A 428 -28.04 7.35 -7.37
N GLU A 429 -28.83 7.00 -6.35
CA GLU A 429 -28.50 7.26 -4.94
C GLU A 429 -27.38 6.34 -4.44
N LEU A 430 -27.27 5.11 -4.96
CA LEU A 430 -26.17 4.17 -4.65
C LEU A 430 -24.83 4.55 -5.31
N LEU A 431 -24.87 5.19 -6.49
CA LEU A 431 -23.68 5.66 -7.20
C LEU A 431 -23.21 7.05 -6.72
N ALA A 432 -24.13 7.88 -6.23
CA ALA A 432 -23.79 9.16 -5.58
C ALA A 432 -23.15 8.99 -4.19
N THR A 433 -23.29 7.81 -3.56
CA THR A 433 -22.70 7.48 -2.24
C THR A 433 -21.27 6.93 -2.27
N GLN A 434 -20.54 6.96 -3.39
CA GLN A 434 -19.11 6.55 -3.42
C GLN A 434 -18.14 7.65 -2.96
N SER A 435 -18.55 8.47 -2.00
CA SER A 435 -17.65 9.20 -1.10
C SER A 435 -17.49 8.30 0.12
N TYR A 436 -16.27 7.99 0.53
CA TYR A 436 -16.00 7.19 1.74
C TYR A 436 -16.74 7.78 2.94
N VAL A 437 -17.87 7.19 3.35
CA VAL A 437 -18.63 7.61 4.53
C VAL A 437 -18.10 6.79 5.70
N GLN A 438 -17.44 7.44 6.65
CA GLN A 438 -17.05 6.78 7.89
C GLN A 438 -18.29 6.45 8.71
N GLU A 439 -18.36 5.22 9.22
CA GLU A 439 -19.39 4.83 10.16
C GLU A 439 -19.02 5.38 11.54
N LEU A 440 -19.72 6.43 11.97
CA LEU A 440 -19.49 7.05 13.27
C LEU A 440 -19.90 6.09 14.39
N ILE A 441 -18.92 5.73 15.21
CA ILE A 441 -19.12 4.98 16.45
C ILE A 441 -18.99 5.92 17.66
N ALA A 442 -19.53 5.50 18.82
CA ALA A 442 -19.27 6.21 20.06
C ALA A 442 -17.76 6.25 20.34
N ASP A 443 -17.26 7.38 20.85
CA ASP A 443 -15.83 7.58 21.07
C ASP A 443 -15.26 6.55 22.04
N ASP A 444 -14.49 5.60 21.49
CA ASP A 444 -13.81 4.53 22.21
C ASP A 444 -12.36 4.90 22.59
N GLN A 445 -11.92 6.13 22.26
CA GLN A 445 -10.55 6.64 22.40
C GLN A 445 -9.48 5.92 21.57
N GLU A 446 -9.85 4.93 20.75
CA GLU A 446 -8.91 4.10 19.99
C GLU A 446 -9.09 4.25 18.48
N THR A 447 -10.33 4.29 18.00
CA THR A 447 -10.66 4.33 16.57
C THR A 447 -10.40 5.71 15.98
N LEU A 448 -9.92 5.75 14.73
CA LEU A 448 -9.59 6.97 13.99
C LEU A 448 -10.72 8.01 14.06
N TRP A 449 -10.32 9.27 14.06
CA TRP A 449 -11.26 10.37 14.00
C TRP A 449 -11.99 10.43 12.66
N GLU A 450 -13.17 11.05 12.67
CA GLU A 450 -13.86 11.38 11.43
C GLU A 450 -13.03 12.33 10.57
N SER A 451 -12.89 12.00 9.29
CA SER A 451 -12.29 12.82 8.26
C SER A 451 -13.24 13.95 7.88
N PRO A 452 -12.85 15.24 7.93
CA PRO A 452 -13.75 16.34 7.60
C PRO A 452 -14.19 16.40 6.12
N THR A 453 -13.47 15.70 5.24
CA THR A 453 -13.72 15.72 3.80
C THR A 453 -13.60 14.31 3.24
N THR A 454 -14.27 14.07 2.12
CA THR A 454 -14.28 12.77 1.42
C THR A 454 -14.15 13.02 -0.08
N GLY A 455 -13.09 13.72 -0.46
CA GLY A 455 -12.87 14.15 -1.84
C GLY A 455 -12.14 13.15 -2.72
N PHE A 456 -11.95 13.54 -3.97
CA PHE A 456 -11.19 12.75 -4.93
C PHE A 456 -9.67 12.85 -4.67
N PRO A 457 -8.89 11.85 -5.13
CA PRO A 457 -7.44 11.94 -5.20
C PRO A 457 -6.92 13.20 -5.90
N ILE A 458 -5.71 13.64 -5.53
CA ILE A 458 -4.98 14.71 -6.22
C ILE A 458 -4.91 14.41 -7.72
N ASP A 459 -5.25 15.40 -8.53
CA ASP A 459 -5.14 15.30 -9.98
C ASP A 459 -3.67 15.45 -10.40
N VAL A 460 -3.14 14.41 -11.04
CA VAL A 460 -1.76 14.35 -11.53
C VAL A 460 -1.68 14.36 -13.05
N SER A 461 -2.80 14.58 -13.75
CA SER A 461 -2.89 14.54 -15.21
C SER A 461 -2.05 15.62 -15.91
N SER A 462 -1.80 16.74 -15.24
CA SER A 462 -0.96 17.85 -15.73
C SER A 462 0.47 17.82 -15.18
N LEU A 463 0.89 16.73 -14.52
CA LEU A 463 2.26 16.59 -14.02
C LEU A 463 3.15 15.85 -15.03
N PRO A 464 4.46 16.19 -15.08
CA PRO A 464 5.42 15.46 -15.90
C PRO A 464 5.59 14.01 -15.43
N PRO A 465 6.14 13.13 -16.28
CA PRO A 465 6.52 11.76 -15.91
C PRO A 465 7.46 11.71 -14.70
N SER A 466 7.40 10.60 -13.95
CA SER A 466 8.37 10.25 -12.90
C SER A 466 8.57 11.27 -11.76
N PRO A 467 7.51 11.88 -11.19
CA PRO A 467 7.67 12.74 -10.02
C PRO A 467 8.24 11.94 -8.84
N ARG A 468 9.07 12.59 -8.03
CA ARG A 468 9.67 12.03 -6.80
C ARG A 468 8.92 12.45 -5.54
N MET A 469 8.36 13.65 -5.55
CA MET A 469 7.50 14.18 -4.48
C MET A 469 6.38 14.98 -5.10
N ILE A 470 5.21 15.01 -4.44
CA ILE A 470 4.04 15.76 -4.88
C ILE A 470 3.49 16.55 -3.69
N ALA A 471 3.15 17.82 -3.90
CA ALA A 471 2.36 18.59 -2.96
C ALA A 471 1.16 19.22 -3.67
N ALA A 472 -0.01 19.19 -3.04
CA ALA A 472 -1.20 19.88 -3.52
C ALA A 472 -1.67 20.83 -2.42
N ILE A 473 -1.88 22.10 -2.76
CA ILE A 473 -2.25 23.15 -1.80
C ILE A 473 -3.49 23.86 -2.35
N ASN A 474 -4.54 23.94 -1.53
CA ASN A 474 -5.75 24.71 -1.80
C ASN A 474 -5.64 26.08 -1.13
N TRP A 475 -5.10 27.03 -1.88
CA TRP A 475 -4.81 28.38 -1.40
C TRP A 475 -6.06 29.14 -1.04
N ARG A 476 -7.10 29.02 -1.86
CA ARG A 476 -8.39 29.67 -1.61
C ARG A 476 -8.92 29.31 -0.23
N SER A 477 -8.97 28.01 0.09
CA SER A 477 -9.42 27.54 1.39
C SER A 477 -8.59 28.11 2.56
N ILE A 478 -7.26 28.10 2.43
CA ILE A 478 -6.35 28.64 3.44
C ILE A 478 -6.54 30.14 3.66
N TYR A 479 -6.75 30.93 2.61
CA TYR A 479 -6.93 32.38 2.71
C TYR A 479 -8.34 32.79 3.12
N ASP A 480 -9.35 31.98 2.80
CA ASP A 480 -10.73 32.17 3.24
C ASP A 480 -10.91 31.85 4.74
N SER A 481 -10.02 31.02 5.33
CA SER A 481 -9.99 30.69 6.76
C SER A 481 -9.09 31.66 7.58
N PRO A 482 -9.62 32.32 8.63
CA PRO A 482 -8.80 33.10 9.57
C PRO A 482 -7.69 32.27 10.24
N THR A 483 -7.97 31.00 10.53
CA THR A 483 -7.02 30.06 11.12
C THR A 483 -5.94 29.67 10.11
N GLY A 484 -6.31 29.51 8.83
CA GLY A 484 -5.36 29.26 7.73
C GLY A 484 -4.33 30.38 7.58
N VAL A 485 -4.78 31.64 7.53
CA VAL A 485 -3.89 32.81 7.47
C VAL A 485 -2.98 32.92 8.69
N LEU A 486 -3.50 32.65 9.89
CA LEU A 486 -2.67 32.62 11.11
C LEU A 486 -1.64 31.50 11.09
N SER A 487 -2.00 30.33 10.54
CA SER A 487 -1.10 29.18 10.41
C SER A 487 0.05 29.48 9.45
N LEU A 488 -0.21 30.13 8.32
CA LEU A 488 0.85 30.59 7.41
C LEU A 488 1.83 31.55 8.11
N ARG A 489 1.33 32.49 8.91
CA ARG A 489 2.16 33.44 9.68
C ARG A 489 2.94 32.79 10.81
N ALA A 490 2.42 31.72 11.41
CA ALA A 490 3.05 31.05 12.54
C ALA A 490 4.42 30.42 12.21
N PHE A 491 4.67 30.11 10.94
CA PHE A 491 5.96 29.61 10.46
C PHE A 491 7.03 30.70 10.29
N GLY A 492 6.66 31.96 10.56
CA GLY A 492 7.59 33.08 10.66
C GLY A 492 8.14 33.60 9.32
N PRO A 493 9.12 34.53 9.38
CA PRO A 493 9.58 35.30 8.22
C PRO A 493 10.22 34.47 7.09
N ARG A 494 10.72 33.27 7.42
CA ARG A 494 11.29 32.35 6.44
C ARG A 494 10.23 31.90 5.44
N VAL A 495 9.09 31.44 5.93
CA VAL A 495 7.98 31.00 5.09
C VAL A 495 7.35 32.15 4.32
N GLU A 496 7.22 33.33 4.94
CA GLU A 496 6.76 34.53 4.23
C GLU A 496 7.66 34.86 3.02
N SER A 497 8.98 34.75 3.18
CA SER A 497 9.94 34.97 2.09
C SER A 497 9.81 33.92 0.98
N LEU A 498 9.50 32.67 1.36
CA LEU A 498 9.29 31.58 0.41
C LEU A 498 8.02 31.77 -0.41
N ILE A 499 6.92 32.17 0.23
CA ILE A 499 5.67 32.52 -0.45
C ILE A 499 5.91 33.68 -1.41
N ALA A 500 6.56 34.76 -0.96
CA ALA A 500 6.83 35.92 -1.80
C ALA A 500 7.68 35.57 -3.04
N ASN A 501 8.71 34.74 -2.87
CA ASN A 501 9.51 34.28 -4.00
C ASN A 501 8.71 33.34 -4.93
N PHE A 502 7.75 32.57 -4.41
CA PHE A 502 6.88 31.71 -5.20
C PHE A 502 5.84 32.52 -5.99
N GLU A 503 5.25 33.56 -5.39
CA GLU A 503 4.41 34.55 -6.07
C GLU A 503 5.16 35.20 -7.22
N SER A 504 6.40 35.63 -6.98
CA SER A 504 7.28 36.17 -8.02
C SER A 504 7.57 35.18 -9.14
N ARG A 505 7.71 33.89 -8.81
CA ARG A 505 7.96 32.83 -9.80
C ARG A 505 6.75 32.59 -10.70
N ILE A 506 5.55 32.48 -10.12
CA ILE A 506 4.32 32.19 -10.89
C ILE A 506 3.70 33.44 -11.53
N GLY A 507 4.05 34.64 -11.05
CA GLY A 507 3.52 35.93 -11.52
C GLY A 507 2.16 36.31 -10.93
N PHE A 508 1.72 35.67 -9.85
CA PHE A 508 0.41 35.91 -9.24
C PHE A 508 0.55 35.93 -7.72
N PRO A 509 -0.16 36.84 -7.02
CA PRO A 509 -0.26 36.76 -5.57
C PRO A 509 -1.05 35.51 -5.18
N MET A 510 -0.70 34.87 -4.06
CA MET A 510 -1.35 33.61 -3.64
C MET A 510 -2.85 33.80 -3.36
N SER A 511 -3.30 35.01 -3.04
CA SER A 511 -4.71 35.35 -2.87
C SER A 511 -5.54 35.27 -4.15
N GLU A 512 -4.90 35.29 -5.34
CA GLU A 512 -5.57 35.14 -6.64
C GLU A 512 -5.47 33.70 -7.19
N VAL A 513 -4.70 32.85 -6.51
CA VAL A 513 -4.51 31.45 -6.86
C VAL A 513 -5.53 30.60 -6.12
N ASP A 514 -6.21 29.70 -6.84
CA ASP A 514 -7.18 28.79 -6.25
C ASP A 514 -6.44 27.63 -5.59
N SER A 515 -5.61 26.95 -6.38
CA SER A 515 -4.86 25.78 -5.95
C SER A 515 -3.59 25.60 -6.77
N THR A 516 -2.61 24.93 -6.17
CA THR A 516 -1.38 24.51 -6.86
C THR A 516 -1.07 23.05 -6.63
N VAL A 517 -0.59 22.37 -7.67
CA VAL A 517 0.02 21.03 -7.55
C VAL A 517 1.49 21.14 -7.96
N ILE A 518 2.38 20.83 -7.04
CA ILE A 518 3.83 20.92 -7.18
C ILE A 518 4.39 19.50 -7.27
N SER A 519 5.29 19.25 -8.22
CA SER A 519 6.03 18.00 -8.34
C SER A 519 7.54 18.24 -8.39
N MET A 520 8.30 17.36 -7.76
CA MET A 520 9.77 17.42 -7.72
C MET A 520 10.37 16.34 -8.60
N HIS A 521 11.38 16.70 -9.40
CA HIS A 521 12.02 15.84 -10.39
C HIS A 521 13.54 15.89 -10.25
N SER A 522 14.21 14.75 -10.32
CA SER A 522 15.67 14.69 -10.26
C SER A 522 16.27 15.26 -11.55
N ASN A 523 17.32 16.07 -11.43
CA ASN A 523 18.08 16.58 -12.58
C ASN A 523 19.51 16.01 -12.64
N LEU A 524 20.21 16.30 -13.75
CA LEU A 524 21.59 15.82 -13.99
C LEU A 524 22.62 16.34 -12.97
N SER A 525 22.29 17.37 -12.20
CA SER A 525 23.15 17.93 -11.15
C SER A 525 22.90 17.30 -9.77
N PHE A 526 22.09 16.23 -9.71
CA PHE A 526 21.63 15.63 -8.46
C PHE A 526 20.99 16.67 -7.55
N GLU A 527 20.08 17.46 -8.10
CA GLU A 527 19.21 18.40 -7.40
C GLU A 527 17.76 18.17 -7.84
N TYR A 528 16.81 18.63 -7.03
CA TYR A 528 15.39 18.59 -7.38
C TYR A 528 14.98 19.85 -8.11
N ASP A 529 14.50 19.69 -9.34
CA ASP A 529 13.76 20.72 -10.05
C ASP A 529 12.27 20.61 -9.70
N SER A 530 11.61 21.77 -9.61
CA SER A 530 10.19 21.84 -9.28
C SER A 530 9.38 22.24 -10.50
N PHE A 531 8.30 21.50 -10.71
CA PHE A 531 7.27 21.76 -11.70
C PHE A 531 5.95 22.05 -11.01
N VAL A 532 5.28 23.12 -11.40
CA VAL A 532 4.12 23.67 -10.71
C VAL A 532 2.96 23.77 -11.67
N VAL A 533 1.82 23.20 -11.30
CA VAL A 533 0.51 23.45 -11.93
C VAL A 533 -0.19 24.51 -11.08
N VAL A 534 -0.61 25.60 -11.69
CA VAL A 534 -1.29 26.72 -11.04
C VAL A 534 -2.70 26.82 -11.60
N THR A 535 -3.71 26.80 -10.72
CA THR A 535 -5.12 27.06 -11.05
C THR A 535 -5.50 28.42 -10.47
N LEU A 536 -6.06 29.30 -11.30
CA LEU A 536 -6.46 30.65 -10.89
C LEU A 536 -7.89 30.66 -10.34
N GLN A 537 -8.16 31.51 -9.35
CA GLN A 537 -9.52 31.67 -8.82
C GLN A 537 -10.48 32.28 -9.83
N THR A 538 -9.97 33.22 -10.63
CA THR A 538 -10.70 33.89 -11.70
C THR A 538 -9.98 33.64 -13.02
N PRO A 539 -10.68 33.17 -14.07
CA PRO A 539 -10.07 33.02 -15.40
C PRO A 539 -9.51 34.35 -15.91
N THR A 540 -8.22 34.40 -16.21
CA THR A 540 -7.50 35.65 -16.52
C THR A 540 -7.16 35.73 -18.01
N PRO A 541 -7.37 36.88 -18.68
CA PRO A 541 -6.98 37.05 -20.08
C PRO A 541 -5.49 36.80 -20.30
N LEU A 542 -5.14 36.18 -21.43
CA LEU A 542 -3.75 35.82 -21.77
C LEU A 542 -2.80 37.04 -21.72
N ASP A 543 -3.23 38.20 -22.21
CA ASP A 543 -2.40 39.42 -22.20
C ASP A 543 -2.00 39.84 -20.77
N SER A 544 -2.90 39.67 -19.80
CA SER A 544 -2.62 39.94 -18.38
C SER A 544 -1.64 38.92 -17.81
N CYS A 545 -1.79 37.64 -18.16
CA CYS A 545 -0.82 36.61 -17.78
C CYS A 545 0.57 36.92 -18.34
N LEU A 546 0.68 37.29 -19.62
CA LEU A 546 1.95 37.65 -20.26
C LEU A 546 2.60 38.87 -19.62
N GLN A 547 1.80 39.87 -19.23
CA GLN A 547 2.30 41.02 -18.48
C GLN A 547 2.86 40.62 -17.12
N ASN A 548 2.15 39.77 -16.38
CA ASN A 548 2.57 39.25 -15.09
C ASN A 548 3.85 38.39 -15.17
N TRP A 549 4.07 37.71 -16.30
CA TRP A 549 5.27 36.92 -16.58
C TRP A 549 6.42 37.70 -17.22
N GLU A 550 6.36 39.03 -17.20
CA GLU A 550 7.38 39.92 -17.77
C GLU A 550 7.61 39.72 -19.28
N GLN A 551 6.54 39.45 -20.04
CA GLN A 551 6.53 39.31 -21.51
C GLN A 551 7.52 38.25 -22.03
N PRO A 552 7.29 36.96 -21.71
CA PRO A 552 8.15 35.87 -22.15
C PRO A 552 8.08 35.63 -23.67
N SER A 553 9.09 34.97 -24.23
CA SER A 553 9.15 34.64 -25.66
C SER A 553 8.42 33.32 -25.94
N LEU A 554 7.78 33.18 -27.10
CA LEU A 554 7.14 31.91 -27.50
C LEU A 554 8.18 30.81 -27.78
N ILE A 555 7.89 29.58 -27.32
CA ILE A 555 8.70 28.41 -27.65
C ILE A 555 8.29 27.91 -29.05
N PRO A 556 9.21 27.90 -30.04
CA PRO A 556 8.86 27.47 -31.40
C PRO A 556 8.40 26.01 -31.43
N GLY A 557 7.26 25.75 -32.08
CA GLY A 557 6.74 24.41 -32.30
C GLY A 557 5.87 23.84 -31.18
N ILE A 558 5.63 24.59 -30.10
CA ILE A 558 4.74 24.19 -29.00
C ILE A 558 3.73 25.31 -28.75
N GLU A 559 2.46 25.02 -29.04
CA GLU A 559 1.38 26.01 -28.89
C GLU A 559 1.18 26.39 -27.42
N ASN A 560 0.99 27.69 -27.16
CA ASN A 560 0.78 28.25 -25.82
C ASN A 560 1.92 28.00 -24.82
N ALA A 561 3.14 27.73 -25.30
CA ALA A 561 4.33 27.61 -24.48
C ALA A 561 5.22 28.85 -24.59
N PHE A 562 5.73 29.31 -23.46
CA PHE A 562 6.50 30.54 -23.32
C PHE A 562 7.76 30.29 -22.49
N GLU A 563 8.86 30.92 -22.83
CA GLU A 563 10.16 30.81 -22.15
C GLU A 563 10.63 32.19 -21.70
N GLN A 564 11.06 32.27 -20.45
CA GLN A 564 11.70 33.45 -19.88
C GLN A 564 13.22 33.41 -20.10
N SER A 565 13.83 34.60 -20.06
CA SER A 565 15.29 34.74 -20.12
C SER A 565 16.03 34.03 -18.95
N SER A 566 15.31 33.70 -17.88
CA SER A 566 15.77 32.92 -16.72
C SER A 566 15.85 31.40 -16.97
N GLY A 567 15.45 30.91 -18.15
CA GLY A 567 15.41 29.47 -18.48
C GLY A 567 14.18 28.72 -17.94
N GLU A 568 13.26 29.42 -17.26
CA GLU A 568 11.95 28.86 -16.90
C GLU A 568 10.95 28.97 -18.04
N SER A 569 10.16 27.91 -18.20
CA SER A 569 9.09 27.86 -19.19
C SER A 569 7.72 27.79 -18.54
N ARG A 570 6.71 28.22 -19.30
CA ARG A 570 5.30 28.22 -18.93
C ARG A 570 4.48 27.66 -20.07
N TRP A 571 3.41 26.94 -19.75
CA TRP A 571 2.47 26.44 -20.74
C TRP A 571 1.04 26.54 -20.23
N ILE A 572 0.11 26.95 -21.10
CA ILE A 572 -1.31 27.06 -20.75
C ILE A 572 -1.95 25.67 -20.77
N ALA A 573 -2.29 25.15 -19.60
CA ALA A 573 -2.84 23.81 -19.45
C ALA A 573 -4.35 23.75 -19.68
N LYS A 574 -5.06 24.83 -19.32
CA LYS A 574 -6.52 24.90 -19.49
C LYS A 574 -6.98 26.34 -19.71
N THR A 575 -7.89 26.51 -20.65
CA THR A 575 -8.62 27.75 -20.87
C THR A 575 -10.11 27.54 -20.62
N ASP A 576 -10.80 28.64 -20.31
CA ASP A 576 -12.25 28.69 -20.21
C ASP A 576 -12.85 28.56 -21.62
N PRO A 577 -13.78 27.61 -21.88
CA PRO A 577 -14.31 27.37 -23.22
C PRO A 577 -15.08 28.55 -23.81
N ASP A 578 -15.71 29.38 -22.97
CA ASP A 578 -16.59 30.45 -23.41
C ASP A 578 -15.81 31.75 -23.66
N THR A 579 -14.83 32.05 -22.80
CA THR A 579 -14.06 33.30 -22.83
C THR A 579 -12.67 33.16 -23.44
N GLY A 580 -12.11 31.94 -23.50
CA GLY A 580 -10.73 31.69 -23.89
C GLY A 580 -9.70 32.13 -22.83
N ASN A 581 -10.14 32.62 -21.68
CA ASN A 581 -9.25 33.07 -20.60
C ASN A 581 -8.49 31.89 -19.97
N VAL A 582 -7.30 32.16 -19.46
CA VAL A 582 -6.46 31.17 -18.79
C VAL A 582 -7.08 30.77 -17.46
N VAL A 583 -7.37 29.48 -17.31
CA VAL A 583 -7.87 28.88 -16.06
C VAL A 583 -6.72 28.27 -15.28
N SER A 584 -5.84 27.54 -15.98
CA SER A 584 -4.65 26.96 -15.36
C SER A 584 -3.46 26.96 -16.32
N PHE A 585 -2.27 27.10 -15.74
CA PHE A 585 -1.00 27.05 -16.45
C PHE A 585 0.04 26.28 -15.64
N VAL A 586 1.13 25.90 -16.28
CA VAL A 586 2.25 25.23 -15.64
C VAL A 586 3.50 26.11 -15.67
N VAL A 587 4.39 25.93 -14.69
CA VAL A 587 5.68 26.61 -14.58
C VAL A 587 6.76 25.59 -14.21
N GLY A 588 7.89 25.58 -14.93
CA GLY A 588 9.00 24.69 -14.61
C GLY A 588 10.16 24.79 -15.60
N PRO A 589 11.18 23.90 -15.47
CA PRO A 589 12.23 23.76 -16.46
C PRO A 589 11.66 23.49 -17.86
N SER A 590 12.31 24.05 -18.87
CA SER A 590 11.89 23.94 -20.28
C SER A 590 11.60 22.49 -20.68
N GLU A 591 12.49 21.55 -20.36
CA GLU A 591 12.33 20.12 -20.67
C GLU A 591 11.03 19.52 -20.11
N LEU A 592 10.71 19.77 -18.84
CA LEU A 592 9.52 19.22 -18.19
C LEU A 592 8.22 19.86 -18.72
N VAL A 593 8.25 21.16 -19.04
CA VAL A 593 7.11 21.86 -19.64
C VAL A 593 6.82 21.33 -21.05
N GLN A 594 7.87 21.06 -21.83
CA GLN A 594 7.72 20.48 -23.17
C GLN A 594 7.13 19.07 -23.13
N GLN A 595 7.55 18.22 -22.20
CA GLN A 595 7.00 16.86 -22.01
C GLN A 595 5.48 16.91 -21.76
N VAL A 596 5.04 17.74 -20.82
CA VAL A 596 3.60 17.87 -20.49
C VAL A 596 2.81 18.46 -21.67
N ALA A 597 3.35 19.49 -22.33
CA ALA A 597 2.71 20.11 -23.49
C ALA A 597 2.56 19.15 -24.68
N GLN A 598 3.45 18.16 -24.80
CA GLN A 598 3.39 17.10 -25.82
C GLN A 598 2.45 15.94 -25.44
N GLY A 599 1.80 16.01 -24.28
CA GLY A 599 0.82 15.01 -23.82
C GLY A 599 1.42 13.85 -23.05
N GLU A 600 2.68 13.95 -22.59
CA GLU A 600 3.22 12.99 -21.62
C GLU A 600 2.59 13.23 -20.25
N VAL A 601 2.02 12.17 -19.67
CA VAL A 601 1.30 12.23 -18.39
C VAL A 601 2.08 11.48 -17.31
N ALA A 602 2.06 11.99 -16.08
CA ALA A 602 2.64 11.33 -14.93
C ALA A 602 2.18 9.86 -14.76
N ALA A 603 3.07 8.92 -15.05
CA ALA A 603 2.89 7.51 -14.72
C ALA A 603 3.38 7.24 -13.29
N LEU A 604 2.47 7.34 -12.32
CA LEU A 604 2.81 7.02 -10.92
C LEU A 604 2.98 5.50 -10.74
N SER A 605 4.04 5.11 -10.04
CA SER A 605 4.31 3.72 -9.66
C SER A 605 4.59 3.59 -8.16
N GLY A 606 4.48 2.36 -7.64
CA GLY A 606 4.80 2.02 -6.26
C GLY A 606 4.11 2.90 -5.22
N THR A 607 4.91 3.42 -4.29
CA THR A 607 4.50 4.22 -3.14
C THR A 607 3.71 5.48 -3.51
N LEU A 608 4.17 6.26 -4.50
CA LEU A 608 3.45 7.46 -4.92
C LEU A 608 2.08 7.14 -5.48
N ARG A 609 1.91 6.03 -6.22
CA ARG A 609 0.61 5.63 -6.77
C ARG A 609 -0.39 5.26 -5.67
N ARG A 610 0.08 4.58 -4.61
CA ARG A 610 -0.76 4.20 -3.46
C ARG A 610 -1.21 5.44 -2.70
N LEU A 611 -0.25 6.26 -2.25
CA LEU A 611 -0.49 7.44 -1.44
C LEU A 611 -1.26 8.55 -2.18
N VAL A 612 -0.99 8.79 -3.46
CA VAL A 612 -1.85 9.69 -4.27
C VAL A 612 -3.24 9.09 -4.41
N GLY A 613 -3.33 7.77 -4.59
CA GLY A 613 -4.60 7.06 -4.74
C GLY A 613 -5.53 7.13 -3.52
N SER A 614 -4.98 7.37 -2.34
CA SER A 614 -5.68 7.51 -1.06
C SER A 614 -5.71 8.95 -0.52
N SER A 615 -5.13 9.90 -1.26
CA SER A 615 -5.18 11.33 -0.92
C SER A 615 -6.58 11.93 -1.11
N ASP A 616 -6.82 13.07 -0.46
CA ASP A 616 -8.04 13.86 -0.62
C ASP A 616 -7.68 15.29 -1.06
N ARG A 617 -7.99 15.61 -2.32
CA ARG A 617 -7.70 16.92 -2.91
C ARG A 617 -8.52 18.07 -2.33
N SER A 618 -9.57 17.78 -1.53
CA SER A 618 -10.40 18.79 -0.87
C SER A 618 -9.78 19.26 0.44
N ARG A 619 -8.72 18.59 0.92
CA ARG A 619 -7.88 19.06 2.02
C ARG A 619 -7.17 20.35 1.62
N ASP A 620 -6.85 21.17 2.61
CA ASP A 620 -6.19 22.45 2.40
C ASP A 620 -4.76 22.28 1.91
N ALA A 621 -4.10 21.22 2.36
CA ALA A 621 -2.82 20.83 1.81
C ALA A 621 -2.60 19.31 1.92
N ASN A 622 -1.93 18.73 0.93
CA ASN A 622 -1.47 17.36 0.87
C ASN A 622 0.02 17.33 0.47
N PHE A 623 0.84 16.54 1.15
CA PHE A 623 2.27 16.37 0.85
C PHE A 623 2.61 14.89 0.79
N ILE A 624 3.04 14.40 -0.36
CA ILE A 624 3.19 12.97 -0.64
C ILE A 624 4.60 12.69 -1.16
N LEU A 625 5.29 11.76 -0.51
CA LEU A 625 6.68 11.45 -0.81
C LEU A 625 7.07 10.02 -0.42
N PRO A 626 7.89 9.32 -1.22
CA PRO A 626 8.67 8.19 -0.76
C PRO A 626 9.73 8.66 0.23
N VAL A 627 9.95 7.88 1.30
CA VAL A 627 10.94 8.23 2.33
C VAL A 627 12.36 8.34 1.77
N ILE A 628 12.69 7.53 0.76
CA ILE A 628 14.01 7.59 0.12
C ILE A 628 14.32 8.94 -0.54
N SER A 629 13.29 9.67 -1.00
CA SER A 629 13.44 11.00 -1.61
C SER A 629 13.82 12.10 -0.61
N LEU A 630 13.72 11.82 0.69
CA LEU A 630 14.21 12.71 1.75
C LEU A 630 15.70 12.55 2.02
N PHE A 631 16.23 11.33 1.84
CA PHE A 631 17.54 10.94 2.34
C PHE A 631 18.57 10.63 1.25
N ASN A 632 18.16 10.63 -0.02
CA ASN A 632 19.07 10.61 -1.17
C ASN A 632 19.87 11.93 -1.28
N THR A 633 20.82 11.97 -2.22
CA THR A 633 21.69 13.13 -2.45
C THR A 633 20.88 14.40 -2.71
N GLU A 634 19.85 14.31 -3.55
CA GLU A 634 19.00 15.46 -3.90
C GLU A 634 18.21 15.97 -2.70
N GLY A 635 17.60 15.07 -1.91
CA GLY A 635 16.88 15.40 -0.68
C GLY A 635 17.80 16.02 0.39
N GLN A 636 19.00 15.49 0.57
CA GLN A 636 19.96 16.05 1.52
C GLN A 636 20.39 17.48 1.15
N LYS A 637 20.49 17.80 -0.15
CA LYS A 637 20.73 19.18 -0.60
C LYS A 637 19.50 20.05 -0.38
N LEU A 638 18.32 19.53 -0.69
CA LEU A 638 17.03 20.22 -0.52
C LEU A 638 16.83 20.65 0.94
N PHE A 639 17.17 19.77 1.88
CA PHE A 639 17.00 19.96 3.31
C PHE A 639 18.31 20.29 4.03
N ALA A 640 19.30 20.89 3.34
CA ALA A 640 20.61 21.18 3.91
C ALA A 640 20.52 22.04 5.18
N ASP A 641 19.63 23.04 5.18
CA ASP A 641 19.38 23.92 6.34
C ASP A 641 18.66 23.21 7.49
N TYR A 642 18.09 22.02 7.24
CA TYR A 642 17.33 21.20 8.19
C TYR A 642 18.03 19.87 8.53
N ARG A 643 19.33 19.73 8.23
CA ARG A 643 20.07 18.46 8.33
C ARG A 643 19.95 17.75 9.69
N LYS A 644 20.01 18.51 10.78
CA LYS A 644 19.83 18.00 12.16
C LYS A 644 18.48 17.30 12.32
N TRP A 645 17.43 17.87 11.73
CA TRP A 645 16.08 17.32 11.76
C TRP A 645 15.92 16.12 10.83
N MET A 646 16.51 16.16 9.63
CA MET A 646 16.45 15.02 8.71
C MET A 646 17.02 13.75 9.36
N ASN A 647 18.10 13.88 10.15
CA ASN A 647 18.65 12.76 10.91
C ASN A 647 17.68 12.24 11.98
N GLU A 648 17.00 13.13 12.70
CA GLU A 648 16.04 12.75 13.75
C GLU A 648 14.75 12.17 13.18
N LEU A 649 14.27 12.69 12.05
CA LEU A 649 13.19 12.07 11.28
C LEU A 649 13.60 10.67 10.84
N ARG A 650 14.82 10.50 10.29
CA ARG A 650 15.34 9.19 9.88
C ARG A 650 15.39 8.21 11.05
N LEU A 651 15.78 8.66 12.23
CA LEU A 651 15.77 7.84 13.44
C LEU A 651 14.34 7.54 13.90
N THR A 652 13.39 8.43 13.68
CA THR A 652 12.00 8.20 14.11
C THR A 652 11.31 7.20 13.19
N LEU A 653 11.49 7.27 11.88
CA LEU A 653 10.82 6.38 10.93
C LEU A 653 11.35 4.93 11.06
N PRO A 654 10.48 3.94 11.37
CA PRO A 654 10.87 2.54 11.35
C PRO A 654 11.35 2.09 9.96
N GLU A 655 12.29 1.13 9.89
CA GLU A 655 12.82 0.59 8.61
C GLU A 655 11.75 0.15 7.60
N PRO A 656 10.61 -0.44 8.01
CA PRO A 656 9.55 -0.84 7.08
C PRO A 656 8.82 0.33 6.41
N VAL A 657 9.03 1.58 6.82
CA VAL A 657 8.31 2.74 6.25
C VAL A 657 8.97 3.19 4.95
N VAL A 658 8.21 3.14 3.85
CA VAL A 658 8.72 3.45 2.50
C VAL A 658 8.10 4.72 1.92
N GLY A 659 6.97 5.20 2.44
CA GLY A 659 6.36 6.46 2.01
C GLY A 659 5.44 7.10 3.03
N LEU A 660 5.21 8.39 2.84
CA LEU A 660 4.41 9.24 3.71
C LEU A 660 3.51 10.14 2.89
N ALA A 661 2.26 10.31 3.33
CA ALA A 661 1.38 11.38 2.89
C ALA A 661 0.88 12.16 4.11
N PHE A 662 1.01 13.48 4.10
CA PHE A 662 0.53 14.37 5.15
C PHE A 662 -0.56 15.28 4.62
N SER A 663 -1.66 15.41 5.36
CA SER A 663 -2.82 16.20 4.95
C SER A 663 -3.33 17.08 6.08
N PHE A 664 -3.83 18.27 5.71
CA PHE A 664 -4.33 19.29 6.64
C PHE A 664 -5.70 19.82 6.23
N HIS A 665 -6.54 20.12 7.21
CA HIS A 665 -7.78 20.87 7.01
C HIS A 665 -8.01 21.83 8.18
N LEU A 666 -8.25 23.11 7.90
CA LEU A 666 -8.09 24.28 8.77
C LEU A 666 -9.41 25.08 8.90
N ASP A 667 -10.54 24.39 9.06
CA ASP A 667 -11.88 24.99 9.16
C ASP A 667 -12.45 24.93 10.60
N ASP A 668 -13.62 24.29 10.82
CA ASP A 668 -14.32 24.07 12.12
C ASP A 668 -13.55 23.15 13.11
N GLY A 669 -12.22 23.31 13.15
CA GLY A 669 -11.24 22.54 13.90
C GLY A 669 -9.99 22.30 13.04
N ASP A 670 -8.83 22.13 13.69
CA ASP A 670 -7.58 21.83 12.98
C ASP A 670 -7.44 20.31 12.85
N TYR A 671 -7.70 19.77 11.67
CA TYR A 671 -7.55 18.35 11.37
C TYR A 671 -6.20 18.06 10.71
N VAL A 672 -5.50 17.05 11.22
CA VAL A 672 -4.23 16.56 10.66
C VAL A 672 -4.31 15.06 10.42
N GLU A 673 -3.71 14.61 9.31
CA GLU A 673 -3.64 13.20 8.96
C GLU A 673 -2.29 12.87 8.36
N VAL A 674 -1.71 11.75 8.80
CA VAL A 674 -0.56 11.10 8.19
C VAL A 674 -0.98 9.72 7.70
N ARG A 675 -0.70 9.43 6.43
CA ARG A 675 -0.76 8.08 5.89
C ARG A 675 0.63 7.57 5.66
N VAL A 676 0.86 6.32 5.99
CA VAL A 676 2.16 5.68 5.92
C VAL A 676 2.06 4.44 5.05
N ASP A 677 2.86 4.45 4.00
CA ASP A 677 3.10 3.31 3.13
C ASP A 677 4.30 2.53 3.69
N HIS A 678 4.16 1.22 3.78
CA HIS A 678 5.17 0.34 4.37
C HIS A 678 5.51 -0.84 3.45
N THR A 679 6.57 -1.57 3.78
CA THR A 679 6.98 -2.76 3.06
C THR A 679 5.90 -3.85 3.14
N SER A 680 5.77 -4.65 2.08
CA SER A 680 4.68 -5.63 1.93
C SER A 680 4.76 -6.83 2.88
N ASP A 681 5.93 -7.07 3.47
CA ASP A 681 6.18 -8.14 4.45
C ASP A 681 5.59 -7.83 5.84
N LEU A 682 5.34 -6.55 6.13
CA LEU A 682 4.75 -6.12 7.38
C LEU A 682 3.23 -5.94 7.24
N LYS A 683 2.44 -6.51 8.15
CA LYS A 683 0.98 -6.26 8.19
C LYS A 683 0.71 -4.81 8.64
N SER A 684 -0.22 -4.12 7.99
CA SER A 684 -0.52 -2.70 8.26
C SER A 684 -0.91 -2.44 9.72
N LYS A 685 -1.66 -3.34 10.38
CA LYS A 685 -1.96 -3.20 11.82
C LYS A 685 -0.72 -3.23 12.71
N VAL A 686 0.28 -4.05 12.36
CA VAL A 686 1.55 -4.11 13.09
C VAL A 686 2.35 -2.84 12.83
N ALA A 687 2.37 -2.37 11.58
CA ALA A 687 2.99 -1.09 11.21
C ALA A 687 2.34 0.10 11.94
N ALA A 688 1.02 0.10 12.13
CA ALA A 688 0.29 1.13 12.87
C ALA A 688 0.69 1.18 14.35
N VAL A 689 0.80 0.01 15.00
CA VAL A 689 1.29 -0.08 16.39
C VAL A 689 2.74 0.41 16.49
N LEU A 690 3.61 -0.01 15.58
CA LEU A 690 5.00 0.45 15.55
C LEU A 690 5.09 1.97 15.39
N MET A 691 4.32 2.56 14.47
CA MET A 691 4.27 4.01 14.28
C MET A 691 3.73 4.73 15.51
N ARG A 692 2.62 4.26 16.08
CA ARG A 692 2.03 4.81 17.31
C ARG A 692 3.05 4.86 18.45
N ASP A 693 3.67 3.73 18.76
CA ASP A 693 4.58 3.61 19.89
C ASP A 693 5.85 4.45 19.66
N ARG A 694 6.35 4.47 18.42
CA ARG A 694 7.53 5.25 18.03
C ARG A 694 7.28 6.76 18.10
N ILE A 695 6.13 7.21 17.61
CA ILE A 695 5.73 8.62 17.67
C ILE A 695 5.43 9.04 19.11
N ALA A 696 4.69 8.24 19.89
CA ALA A 696 4.38 8.54 21.29
C ALA A 696 5.64 8.67 22.15
N SER A 697 6.55 7.69 22.08
CA SER A 697 7.83 7.71 22.80
C SER A 697 8.65 8.97 22.48
N LYS A 698 8.58 9.39 21.23
CA LYS A 698 9.40 10.49 20.76
C LYS A 698 8.76 11.84 21.06
N LEU A 699 7.42 11.94 21.01
CA LEU A 699 6.66 13.08 21.52
C LEU A 699 7.00 13.36 23.01
N GLU A 700 7.10 12.31 23.81
CA GLU A 700 7.51 12.39 25.23
C GLU A 700 8.94 12.92 25.38
N GLN A 701 9.88 12.42 24.58
CA GLN A 701 11.28 12.87 24.59
C GLN A 701 11.37 14.38 24.34
N VAL A 702 10.61 14.92 23.37
CA VAL A 702 10.69 16.37 23.17
C VAL A 702 9.96 17.19 24.20
N GLN A 703 8.86 16.71 24.78
CA GLN A 703 8.27 17.39 25.93
C GLN A 703 9.32 17.62 27.04
N LEU A 704 10.16 16.62 27.33
CA LEU A 704 11.25 16.74 28.30
C LEU A 704 12.34 17.70 27.85
N SER A 705 12.67 17.69 26.57
CA SER A 705 13.77 18.49 26.02
C SER A 705 13.46 19.99 25.89
N VAL A 706 12.20 20.37 25.62
CA VAL A 706 11.76 21.77 25.54
C VAL A 706 11.96 22.46 26.88
N GLN A 707 11.79 21.71 27.97
CA GLN A 707 12.06 22.22 29.31
C GLN A 707 13.55 22.53 29.55
N GLN A 708 14.44 21.92 28.75
CA GLN A 708 15.89 22.11 28.83
C GLN A 708 16.40 23.21 27.88
N ARG A 709 15.56 23.78 27.01
CA ARG A 709 15.94 24.91 26.13
C ARG A 709 16.06 26.23 26.90
N GLN A 710 16.85 27.15 26.36
CA GLN A 710 17.07 28.47 26.97
C GLN A 710 15.75 29.22 27.21
N ALA A 711 15.54 29.65 28.46
CA ALA A 711 14.38 30.44 28.87
C ALA A 711 14.63 31.93 28.59
N LEU A 712 14.22 32.41 27.41
CA LEU A 712 14.22 33.84 27.08
C LEU A 712 12.84 34.46 27.39
N PRO A 713 12.77 35.72 27.87
CA PRO A 713 11.50 36.32 28.33
C PRO A 713 10.35 36.30 27.32
N PHE A 714 10.64 36.39 26.02
CA PHE A 714 9.61 36.40 24.97
C PHE A 714 9.11 35.00 24.58
N TRP A 715 9.93 33.96 24.76
CA TRP A 715 9.59 32.55 24.44
C TRP A 715 9.02 31.82 25.65
N GLU A 716 9.39 32.21 26.87
CA GLU A 716 9.02 31.51 28.10
C GLU A 716 7.52 31.20 28.25
N PRO A 717 6.59 32.13 27.95
CA PRO A 717 5.16 31.84 28.05
C PRO A 717 4.68 30.78 27.06
N VAL A 718 5.30 30.70 25.88
CA VAL A 718 5.00 29.68 24.87
C VAL A 718 5.68 28.38 25.27
N ARG A 719 6.98 28.39 25.63
CA ARG A 719 7.73 27.24 26.13
C ARG A 719 7.00 26.49 27.25
N ALA A 720 6.49 27.23 28.23
CA ALA A 720 5.80 26.67 29.40
C ALA A 720 4.49 25.94 29.02
N ARG A 721 3.82 26.38 27.95
CA ARG A 721 2.57 25.77 27.46
C ARG A 721 2.81 24.75 26.35
N TYR A 722 3.94 24.85 25.66
CA TYR A 722 4.26 24.02 24.50
C TYR A 722 4.29 22.53 24.84
N ALA A 723 4.90 22.16 25.97
CA ALA A 723 4.87 20.77 26.43
C ALA A 723 3.42 20.26 26.70
N ALA A 724 2.51 21.12 27.14
CA ALA A 724 1.10 20.76 27.33
C ALA A 724 0.37 20.64 25.97
N MET A 725 0.65 21.52 25.01
CA MET A 725 0.11 21.43 23.64
C MET A 725 0.54 20.11 22.97
N LEU A 726 1.80 19.72 23.13
CA LEU A 726 2.33 18.46 22.61
C LEU A 726 1.70 17.23 23.25
N ARG A 727 1.37 17.32 24.54
CA ARG A 727 0.64 16.26 25.23
C ARG A 727 -0.80 16.17 24.73
N ASP A 728 -1.43 17.30 24.45
CA ASP A 728 -2.78 17.32 23.87
C ASP A 728 -2.79 16.70 22.48
N LEU A 729 -1.86 17.09 21.61
CA LEU A 729 -1.62 16.44 20.31
C LEU A 729 -1.42 14.93 20.48
N SER A 730 -0.55 14.49 21.39
CA SER A 730 -0.31 13.06 21.64
C SER A 730 -1.55 12.29 22.10
N LYS A 731 -2.49 12.96 22.77
CA LYS A 731 -3.76 12.35 23.20
C LYS A 731 -4.77 12.30 22.07
N GLN A 732 -4.78 13.31 21.21
CA GLN A 732 -5.70 13.38 20.07
C GLN A 732 -5.24 12.49 18.90
N LEU A 733 -3.96 12.18 18.80
CA LEU A 733 -3.42 11.39 17.71
C LEU A 733 -3.79 9.91 17.86
N ARG A 734 -4.62 9.41 16.93
CA ARG A 734 -5.07 8.03 16.85
C ARG A 734 -4.43 7.34 15.67
N TRP A 735 -4.11 6.06 15.81
CA TRP A 735 -3.46 5.25 14.78
C TRP A 735 -4.24 3.97 14.54
N ASP A 736 -4.59 3.69 13.29
CA ASP A 736 -5.17 2.41 12.86
C ASP A 736 -4.65 2.07 11.46
N ALA A 737 -5.04 0.91 10.94
CA ALA A 737 -4.78 0.49 9.58
C ALA A 737 -6.08 0.31 8.81
N GLU A 738 -6.27 1.12 7.78
CA GLU A 738 -7.39 1.03 6.84
C GLU A 738 -6.86 0.96 5.41
N PHE A 739 -7.55 0.22 4.54
CA PHE A 739 -7.21 0.11 3.11
C PHE A 739 -5.78 -0.34 2.77
N GLY A 740 -5.11 -1.05 3.70
CA GLY A 740 -3.73 -1.50 3.54
C GLY A 740 -2.68 -0.42 3.79
N GLU A 741 -3.08 0.74 4.32
CA GLU A 741 -2.21 1.82 4.75
C GLU A 741 -2.31 1.99 6.26
N VAL A 742 -1.26 2.54 6.87
CA VAL A 742 -1.32 3.00 8.27
C VAL A 742 -1.78 4.44 8.25
N ILE A 743 -2.82 4.75 9.02
CA ILE A 743 -3.36 6.11 9.14
C ILE A 743 -3.18 6.57 10.58
N GLY A 744 -2.61 7.76 10.75
CA GLY A 744 -2.57 8.51 11.99
C GLY A 744 -3.33 9.81 11.84
N ASN A 745 -4.41 10.06 12.59
CA ASN A 745 -5.14 11.33 12.50
C ASN A 745 -5.48 11.94 13.87
N ALA A 746 -5.72 13.25 13.86
CA ALA A 746 -6.10 14.01 15.05
C ALA A 746 -6.98 15.19 14.69
N TRP A 747 -8.04 15.40 15.47
CA TRP A 747 -8.67 16.72 15.61
C TRP A 747 -8.03 17.47 16.76
N LEU A 748 -7.49 18.65 16.47
CA LEU A 748 -6.94 19.52 17.49
C LEU A 748 -7.95 20.59 17.88
N SER A 749 -7.82 21.10 19.09
CA SER A 749 -8.60 22.25 19.54
C SER A 749 -8.45 23.42 18.56
N PRO A 750 -9.51 24.22 18.28
CA PRO A 750 -9.44 25.33 17.34
C PRO A 750 -8.26 26.26 17.62
N GLY A 751 -7.40 26.47 16.63
CA GLY A 751 -6.21 27.31 16.76
C GLY A 751 -5.03 26.64 17.48
N ALA A 752 -5.08 25.35 17.77
CA ALA A 752 -3.94 24.63 18.32
C ALA A 752 -2.82 24.48 17.27
N LEU A 753 -3.14 24.34 15.99
CA LEU A 753 -2.14 24.07 14.95
C LEU A 753 -1.14 25.22 14.78
N HIS A 754 -1.61 26.46 14.68
CA HIS A 754 -0.71 27.61 14.55
C HIS A 754 0.15 27.81 15.82
N ASN A 755 -0.38 27.45 17.00
CA ASN A 755 0.39 27.51 18.25
C ASN A 755 1.46 26.40 18.32
N LEU A 756 1.14 25.19 17.84
CA LEU A 756 2.10 24.10 17.70
C LEU A 756 3.20 24.45 16.69
N ALA A 757 2.83 25.01 15.55
CA ALA A 757 3.74 25.50 14.51
C ALA A 757 4.68 26.58 15.04
N ALA A 758 4.14 27.62 15.68
CA ALA A 758 4.94 28.69 16.28
C ALA A 758 5.85 28.18 17.41
N GLY A 759 5.32 27.30 18.26
CA GLY A 759 6.09 26.69 19.36
C GLY A 759 7.23 25.81 18.86
N THR A 760 7.01 25.11 17.75
CA THR A 760 8.02 24.37 17.00
C THR A 760 9.10 25.29 16.44
N GLU A 761 8.73 26.35 15.72
CA GLU A 761 9.69 27.27 15.11
C GLU A 761 10.59 27.91 16.15
N LEU A 762 9.98 28.37 17.25
CA LEU A 762 10.71 28.92 18.39
C LEU A 762 11.58 27.88 19.09
N ALA A 763 11.06 26.66 19.30
CA ALA A 763 11.88 25.58 19.85
C ALA A 763 13.11 25.33 18.96
N MET A 764 12.95 25.27 17.63
CA MET A 764 14.07 25.07 16.70
C MET A 764 15.09 26.21 16.72
N ALA A 765 14.64 27.45 16.91
CA ALA A 765 15.51 28.61 16.94
C ALA A 765 16.42 28.68 18.19
N PHE A 766 16.07 28.02 19.30
CA PHE A 766 16.85 28.07 20.56
C PHE A 766 17.56 26.76 20.88
N GLU A 767 18.86 26.85 21.16
CA GLU A 767 19.64 25.71 21.67
C GLU A 767 19.28 25.35 23.13
N PRO A 768 19.62 24.12 23.59
CA PRO A 768 19.51 23.73 24.99
C PRO A 768 20.24 24.75 25.89
N ALA A 769 19.62 25.14 27.00
CA ALA A 769 20.29 25.91 28.02
C ALA A 769 21.51 25.10 28.49
N GLU A 770 22.70 25.66 28.40
CA GLU A 770 23.89 25.07 29.02
C GLU A 770 23.64 24.91 30.52
N ARG A 771 23.17 23.74 30.94
CA ARG A 771 23.27 23.35 32.34
C ARG A 771 24.74 23.06 32.58
N SER A 772 25.39 23.91 33.36
CA SER A 772 26.63 23.60 34.05
C SER A 772 26.39 22.44 35.02
N VAL A 773 26.22 21.23 34.49
CA VAL A 773 26.37 20.02 35.29
C VAL A 773 27.84 19.68 35.18
N ALA A 774 28.54 19.83 36.30
CA ALA A 774 29.83 19.22 36.51
C ALA A 774 29.68 17.68 36.44
N SER A 775 29.52 17.14 35.23
CA SER A 775 29.87 15.76 34.92
C SER A 775 31.24 15.83 34.27
N VAL A 776 32.21 15.18 34.89
CA VAL A 776 33.54 14.95 34.34
C VAL A 776 33.38 14.14 33.06
N ALA A 777 33.14 14.82 31.94
CA ALA A 777 33.37 14.28 30.62
C ALA A 777 34.82 14.62 30.32
N GLU A 778 35.70 13.61 30.39
CA GLU A 778 37.00 13.71 29.77
C GLU A 778 36.77 14.13 28.31
N THR A 779 37.26 15.31 27.97
CA THR A 779 37.45 15.75 26.61
C THR A 779 38.44 14.79 25.94
N SER A 780 37.95 13.76 25.25
CA SER A 780 38.77 13.08 24.25
C SER A 780 39.00 14.10 23.13
N ALA A 781 40.21 14.67 23.08
CA ALA A 781 40.62 15.56 22.01
C ALA A 781 40.39 14.90 20.64
N THR A 782 40.02 15.70 19.63
CA THR A 782 39.91 15.22 18.24
C THR A 782 41.26 14.66 17.80
N PRO A 783 41.34 13.37 17.39
CA PRO A 783 42.61 12.76 17.01
C PRO A 783 43.27 13.48 15.83
N GLN A 784 44.56 13.79 15.94
CA GLN A 784 45.30 14.54 14.92
C GLN A 784 46.00 13.64 13.90
N ASN A 785 46.14 12.35 14.20
CA ASN A 785 46.75 11.35 13.32
C ASN A 785 46.08 9.98 13.48
N LEU A 786 46.39 9.06 12.56
CA LEU A 786 45.81 7.72 12.50
C LEU A 786 46.12 6.91 13.76
N GLU A 787 47.31 7.06 14.33
CA GLU A 787 47.75 6.35 15.53
C GLU A 787 46.95 6.77 16.77
N GLU A 788 46.68 8.07 16.94
CA GLU A 788 45.84 8.61 18.00
C GLU A 788 44.38 8.15 17.83
N LEU A 789 43.88 8.12 16.59
CA LEU A 789 42.55 7.61 16.28
C LEU A 789 42.43 6.13 16.63
N LEU A 790 43.45 5.32 16.30
CA LEU A 790 43.47 3.89 16.60
C LEU A 790 43.54 3.58 18.11
N ALA A 791 44.03 4.53 18.91
CA ALA A 791 44.07 4.44 20.37
C ALA A 791 42.75 4.82 21.05
N THR A 792 41.80 5.43 20.33
CA THR A 792 40.49 5.82 20.89
C THR A 792 39.68 4.59 21.31
N ARG A 793 39.08 4.66 22.50
CA ARG A 793 38.32 3.55 23.11
C ARG A 793 36.84 3.63 22.75
N ARG A 794 36.22 2.48 22.53
CA ARG A 794 34.78 2.36 22.25
C ARG A 794 34.24 0.96 22.54
N ASP A 795 32.92 0.87 22.48
CA ASP A 795 32.17 -0.38 22.53
C ASP A 795 31.80 -0.83 21.11
N LEU A 796 31.74 -2.15 20.88
CA LEU A 796 31.22 -2.75 19.65
C LEU A 796 30.47 -4.03 20.00
N THR A 797 29.15 -4.05 19.80
CA THR A 797 28.32 -5.24 20.06
C THR A 797 27.52 -5.60 18.80
N ILE A 798 27.84 -6.73 18.19
CA ILE A 798 27.17 -7.23 16.98
C ILE A 798 26.89 -8.73 17.16
N ALA A 799 25.61 -9.08 17.29
CA ALA A 799 25.18 -10.47 17.48
C ALA A 799 25.39 -11.32 16.21
N ASN A 800 25.08 -10.77 15.03
CA ASN A 800 25.23 -11.43 13.74
C ASN A 800 26.02 -10.52 12.77
N PRO A 801 27.36 -10.59 12.76
CA PRO A 801 28.17 -9.71 11.93
C PRO A 801 27.96 -9.98 10.42
N PRO A 802 27.96 -8.93 9.58
CA PRO A 802 28.00 -9.10 8.13
C PRO A 802 29.38 -9.65 7.69
N ASP A 803 29.58 -9.85 6.38
CA ASP A 803 30.91 -10.23 5.89
C ASP A 803 31.98 -9.19 6.23
N LEU A 804 33.24 -9.63 6.26
CA LEU A 804 34.37 -8.84 6.72
C LEU A 804 34.50 -7.49 5.97
N ASN A 805 34.19 -7.46 4.67
CA ASN A 805 34.27 -6.24 3.87
C ASN A 805 33.21 -5.22 4.30
N VAL A 806 31.96 -5.66 4.42
CA VAL A 806 30.86 -4.81 4.90
C VAL A 806 31.10 -4.35 6.35
N LEU A 807 31.58 -5.24 7.22
CA LEU A 807 31.85 -4.89 8.62
C LEU A 807 32.92 -3.79 8.75
N LEU A 808 34.04 -3.91 8.03
CA LEU A 808 35.11 -2.92 8.07
C LEU A 808 34.69 -1.58 7.46
N ARG A 809 33.85 -1.61 6.41
CA ARG A 809 33.24 -0.39 5.86
C ARG A 809 32.36 0.32 6.88
N ASN A 810 31.50 -0.42 7.58
CA ASN A 810 30.61 0.14 8.60
C ASN A 810 31.42 0.75 9.77
N ILE A 811 32.47 0.06 10.23
CA ILE A 811 33.38 0.59 11.27
C ILE A 811 34.04 1.89 10.78
N ARG A 812 34.46 1.96 9.52
CA ARG A 812 35.04 3.18 8.92
C ARG A 812 34.04 4.34 8.90
N GLU A 813 32.82 4.08 8.45
CA GLU A 813 31.75 5.08 8.37
C GLU A 813 31.38 5.61 9.76
N GLU A 814 31.18 4.73 10.74
CA GLU A 814 30.87 5.09 12.13
C GLU A 814 31.96 5.97 12.77
N ILE A 815 33.24 5.69 12.49
CA ILE A 815 34.37 6.51 12.97
C ILE A 815 34.39 7.88 12.32
N SER A 816 34.15 7.91 11.02
CA SER A 816 34.16 9.14 10.24
C SER A 816 33.01 10.05 10.66
N ASP A 817 31.84 9.48 10.98
CA ASP A 817 30.68 10.20 11.51
C ASP A 817 30.93 10.72 12.93
N GLN A 818 31.72 10.00 13.74
CA GLN A 818 32.07 10.43 15.11
C GLN A 818 33.01 11.65 15.10
N TYR A 819 33.94 11.72 14.14
CA TYR A 819 34.96 12.78 14.06
C TYR A 819 34.89 13.49 12.71
N LEU A 820 33.94 14.42 12.59
CA LEU A 820 33.67 15.19 11.36
C LEU A 820 34.82 16.12 10.92
N ASP A 821 35.70 16.50 11.85
CA ASP A 821 36.81 17.43 11.63
C ASP A 821 38.18 16.74 11.68
N LEU A 822 38.27 15.46 11.30
CA LEU A 822 39.57 14.78 11.23
C LEU A 822 40.50 15.49 10.22
N PRO A 823 41.75 15.83 10.61
CA PRO A 823 42.69 16.49 9.70
C PRO A 823 43.27 15.54 8.64
N PHE A 824 42.82 14.28 8.61
CA PHE A 824 43.24 13.24 7.67
C PHE A 824 42.06 12.32 7.31
N GLU A 825 42.16 11.65 6.16
CA GLU A 825 41.16 10.68 5.70
C GLU A 825 41.37 9.33 6.39
N PHE A 826 40.36 8.84 7.14
CA PHE A 826 40.40 7.52 7.74
C PHE A 826 39.92 6.45 6.76
N ASN A 827 40.82 5.60 6.29
CA ASN A 827 40.50 4.54 5.33
C ASN A 827 40.98 3.16 5.80
N ILE A 828 40.14 2.15 5.57
CA ILE A 828 40.44 0.73 5.81
C ILE A 828 40.27 0.01 4.47
N GLN A 829 41.32 -0.65 3.97
CA GLN A 829 41.30 -1.38 2.71
C GLN A 829 41.65 -2.85 2.91
N ILE A 830 41.04 -3.74 2.13
CA ILE A 830 41.34 -5.18 2.14
C ILE A 830 42.15 -5.52 0.88
N ASN A 831 43.31 -6.16 1.04
CA ASN A 831 44.06 -6.68 -0.10
C ASN A 831 43.53 -8.04 -0.56
N GLY A 832 42.56 -8.01 -1.48
CA GLY A 832 41.93 -9.20 -2.02
C GLY A 832 42.90 -10.23 -2.63
N THR A 833 43.98 -9.77 -3.25
CA THR A 833 45.00 -10.62 -3.89
C THR A 833 45.84 -11.39 -2.87
N ASP A 834 46.18 -10.74 -1.74
CA ASP A 834 46.93 -11.38 -0.65
C ASP A 834 46.07 -12.44 0.07
N LEU A 835 44.78 -12.16 0.25
CA LEU A 835 43.81 -13.10 0.81
C LEU A 835 43.63 -14.33 -0.09
N GLN A 836 43.48 -14.12 -1.40
CA GLN A 836 43.29 -15.20 -2.37
C GLN A 836 44.50 -16.15 -2.42
N LYS A 837 45.73 -15.61 -2.37
CA LYS A 837 46.97 -16.42 -2.38
C LYS A 837 47.13 -17.34 -1.17
N ASP A 838 46.55 -16.97 -0.03
CA ASP A 838 46.58 -17.77 1.20
C ASP A 838 45.29 -18.60 1.41
N GLY A 839 44.45 -18.69 0.36
CA GLY A 839 43.22 -19.49 0.34
C GLY A 839 42.06 -18.89 1.14
N ILE A 840 42.07 -17.58 1.42
CA ILE A 840 41.06 -16.88 2.21
C ILE A 840 40.06 -16.20 1.27
N THR A 841 38.77 -16.46 1.46
CA THR A 841 37.70 -15.80 0.71
C THR A 841 37.40 -14.41 1.27
N GLN A 842 37.07 -13.45 0.41
CA GLN A 842 36.72 -12.08 0.83
C GLN A 842 35.40 -12.02 1.62
N ASN A 843 34.53 -13.02 1.45
CA ASN A 843 33.24 -13.15 2.14
C ASN A 843 33.36 -13.84 3.50
N GLN A 844 34.54 -13.84 4.13
CA GLN A 844 34.72 -14.38 5.48
C GLN A 844 33.80 -13.65 6.47
N ARG A 845 33.08 -14.43 7.29
CA ARG A 845 32.15 -13.90 8.29
C ARG A 845 32.74 -14.06 9.69
N PRO A 846 32.95 -12.96 10.42
CA PRO A 846 33.29 -13.03 11.85
C PRO A 846 32.16 -13.68 12.64
N GLY A 847 32.50 -14.38 13.73
CA GLY A 847 31.52 -14.79 14.74
C GLY A 847 31.04 -13.60 15.59
N PRO A 848 30.03 -13.79 16.45
CA PRO A 848 29.45 -12.74 17.29
C PRO A 848 30.52 -11.93 18.05
N LEU A 849 30.41 -10.60 18.03
CA LEU A 849 31.35 -9.68 18.64
C LEU A 849 30.70 -8.96 19.83
N GLN A 850 31.29 -9.08 21.01
CA GLN A 850 30.88 -8.35 22.22
C GLN A 850 32.11 -7.71 22.84
N ILE A 851 32.39 -6.48 22.42
CA ILE A 851 33.58 -5.73 22.80
C ILE A 851 33.15 -4.50 23.61
N LYS A 852 33.77 -4.30 24.78
CA LYS A 852 33.51 -3.15 25.65
C LYS A 852 34.82 -2.47 26.03
N ASP A 853 34.83 -1.16 25.94
CA ASP A 853 35.93 -0.26 26.33
C ASP A 853 37.30 -0.68 25.79
N LYS A 854 37.35 -0.94 24.48
CA LYS A 854 38.56 -1.34 23.76
C LYS A 854 38.97 -0.31 22.75
N SER A 855 40.27 -0.18 22.51
CA SER A 855 40.77 0.70 21.45
C SER A 855 40.33 0.20 20.08
N VAL A 856 40.29 1.09 19.09
CA VAL A 856 40.00 0.72 17.70
C VAL A 856 40.97 -0.34 17.20
N SER A 857 42.24 -0.24 17.56
CA SER A 857 43.26 -1.25 17.24
C SER A 857 42.96 -2.61 17.86
N GLU A 858 42.47 -2.65 19.10
CA GLU A 858 42.03 -3.88 19.77
C GLU A 858 40.77 -4.46 19.09
N ILE A 859 39.82 -3.61 18.68
CA ILE A 859 38.62 -4.01 17.96
C ILE A 859 38.97 -4.62 16.61
N LEU A 860 39.80 -3.95 15.80
CA LEU A 860 40.28 -4.48 14.51
C LEU A 860 41.00 -5.82 14.70
N THR A 861 41.78 -5.97 15.77
CA THR A 861 42.48 -7.23 16.10
C THR A 861 41.48 -8.35 16.40
N GLN A 862 40.44 -8.08 17.20
CA GLN A 862 39.41 -9.07 17.50
C GLN A 862 38.56 -9.43 16.29
N VAL A 863 38.28 -8.47 15.41
CA VAL A 863 37.63 -8.73 14.12
C VAL A 863 38.48 -9.67 13.25
N MET A 864 39.81 -9.46 13.18
CA MET A 864 40.72 -10.34 12.43
C MET A 864 40.76 -11.76 13.00
N VAL A 865 40.87 -11.89 14.32
CA VAL A 865 40.87 -13.19 15.02
C VAL A 865 39.54 -13.92 14.81
N SER A 866 38.41 -13.21 14.95
CA SER A 866 37.07 -13.76 14.75
C SER A 866 36.81 -14.16 13.29
N ALA A 867 37.35 -13.41 12.32
CA ALA A 867 37.26 -13.70 10.90
C ALA A 867 38.30 -14.73 10.40
N ASN A 868 39.23 -15.17 11.25
CA ASN A 868 40.32 -16.06 10.84
C ASN A 868 39.76 -17.39 10.30
N PRO A 869 40.32 -17.94 9.20
CA PRO A 869 39.87 -19.22 8.64
C PRO A 869 40.04 -20.38 9.63
N ASN A 870 41.11 -20.38 10.42
CA ASN A 870 41.31 -21.35 11.49
C ASN A 870 40.74 -20.78 12.80
N LYS A 871 39.74 -21.46 13.37
CA LYS A 871 39.11 -21.06 14.64
C LYS A 871 39.85 -21.59 15.87
N GLU A 872 40.73 -22.57 15.70
CA GLU A 872 41.52 -23.17 16.78
C GLU A 872 42.87 -22.43 16.96
N ILE A 873 42.81 -21.11 17.11
CA ILE A 873 44.00 -20.28 17.40
C ILE A 873 44.01 -19.86 18.86
N SER A 874 45.19 -19.91 19.48
CA SER A 874 45.39 -19.52 20.89
C SER A 874 45.33 -18.00 21.12
N GLY A 875 45.44 -17.21 20.04
CA GLY A 875 45.34 -15.76 20.06
C GLY A 875 45.90 -15.10 18.79
N PRO A 876 45.96 -13.75 18.74
CA PRO A 876 46.46 -13.02 17.57
C PRO A 876 47.97 -13.24 17.31
N ALA A 877 48.76 -13.61 18.32
CA ALA A 877 50.18 -13.93 18.18
C ALA A 877 50.45 -15.36 17.67
N ASP A 878 49.40 -16.20 17.57
CA ASP A 878 49.51 -17.56 17.06
C ASP A 878 49.96 -17.55 15.59
N ALA A 879 50.90 -18.43 15.23
CA ALA A 879 51.38 -18.56 13.85
C ALA A 879 50.23 -18.93 12.87
N ASN A 880 49.17 -19.56 13.38
CA ASN A 880 47.98 -19.94 12.60
C ASN A 880 46.95 -18.79 12.45
N CYS A 881 47.16 -17.63 13.09
CA CYS A 881 46.36 -16.43 12.85
C CYS A 881 46.78 -15.78 11.52
N LYS A 882 46.14 -16.18 10.43
CA LYS A 882 46.48 -15.78 9.07
C LYS A 882 46.06 -14.35 8.74
N LEU A 883 44.90 -13.89 9.20
CA LEU A 883 44.42 -12.52 8.96
C LEU A 883 45.08 -11.52 9.92
N VAL A 884 45.58 -10.41 9.39
CA VAL A 884 46.24 -9.33 10.13
C VAL A 884 45.86 -7.97 9.54
N TRP A 885 45.98 -6.91 10.35
CA TRP A 885 45.93 -5.52 9.89
C TRP A 885 47.29 -4.85 10.09
N VAL A 886 47.67 -3.96 9.18
CA VAL A 886 48.91 -3.18 9.22
C VAL A 886 48.63 -1.72 8.85
N ILE A 887 49.49 -0.81 9.30
CA ILE A 887 49.47 0.58 8.85
C ILE A 887 50.51 0.71 7.74
N THR A 888 50.10 1.19 6.56
CA THR A 888 50.99 1.39 5.42
C THR A 888 50.66 2.70 4.72
N GLU A 889 51.53 3.13 3.82
CA GLU A 889 51.34 4.34 3.01
C GLU A 889 50.78 3.97 1.63
N ASP A 890 49.96 4.85 1.07
CA ASP A 890 49.43 4.69 -0.28
C ASP A 890 50.57 4.75 -1.32
N PRO A 891 50.78 3.71 -2.15
CA PRO A 891 51.80 3.73 -3.20
C PRO A 891 51.62 4.88 -4.21
N GLU A 892 50.38 5.35 -4.41
CA GLU A 892 50.05 6.44 -5.33
C GLU A 892 50.09 7.82 -4.66
N SER A 893 50.16 7.88 -3.32
CA SER A 893 50.19 9.11 -2.52
C SER A 893 51.10 8.98 -1.28
N PRO A 894 52.44 9.13 -1.45
CA PRO A 894 53.41 9.02 -0.36
C PRO A 894 53.09 9.99 0.78
N GLY A 895 53.08 9.49 2.03
CA GLY A 895 52.73 10.27 3.23
C GLY A 895 51.27 10.16 3.69
N LYS A 896 50.36 9.54 2.93
CA LYS A 896 49.00 9.20 3.41
C LYS A 896 48.99 7.79 4.00
N LYS A 897 48.89 7.69 5.33
CA LYS A 897 48.77 6.42 6.04
C LYS A 897 47.33 5.92 6.06
N PHE A 898 47.14 4.63 5.86
CA PHE A 898 45.84 3.96 5.98
C PHE A 898 45.98 2.57 6.62
N VAL A 899 44.85 1.97 7.01
CA VAL A 899 44.82 0.61 7.56
C VAL A 899 44.62 -0.39 6.42
N LEU A 900 45.59 -1.29 6.22
CA LEU A 900 45.52 -2.38 5.26
C LEU A 900 45.26 -3.71 5.98
N VAL A 901 44.20 -4.41 5.57
CA VAL A 901 43.91 -5.79 5.97
C VAL A 901 44.51 -6.74 4.95
N THR A 902 45.39 -7.63 5.41
CA THR A 902 46.16 -8.57 4.57
C THR A 902 46.43 -9.87 5.34
N THR A 903 47.24 -10.76 4.78
CA THR A 903 47.65 -12.02 5.42
C THR A 903 49.02 -11.92 6.04
N ARG A 904 49.27 -12.70 7.10
CA ARG A 904 50.55 -12.78 7.80
C ARG A 904 51.70 -13.16 6.86
N ALA A 905 51.46 -14.07 5.91
CA ALA A 905 52.44 -14.46 4.91
C ALA A 905 52.77 -13.31 3.94
N ALA A 906 51.76 -12.57 3.47
CA ALA A 906 51.97 -11.41 2.61
C ALA A 906 52.66 -10.27 3.36
N ALA A 907 52.35 -10.07 4.63
CA ALA A 907 53.04 -9.09 5.48
C ALA A 907 54.53 -9.40 5.66
N ALA A 908 54.89 -10.67 5.83
CA ALA A 908 56.29 -11.10 5.88
C ALA A 908 57.00 -10.97 4.52
N GLN A 909 56.30 -11.23 3.41
CA GLN A 909 56.87 -11.12 2.06
C GLN A 909 57.11 -9.67 1.63
N LYS A 910 56.26 -8.74 2.09
CA LYS A 910 56.29 -7.31 1.72
C LYS A 910 56.94 -6.43 2.79
N ASP A 911 57.60 -7.03 3.78
CA ASP A 911 58.25 -6.35 4.90
C ASP A 911 57.35 -5.35 5.65
N TYR A 912 56.05 -5.67 5.80
CA TYR A 912 55.14 -4.83 6.58
C TYR A 912 55.41 -4.94 8.08
N VAL A 913 55.38 -3.80 8.77
CA VAL A 913 55.53 -3.75 10.23
C VAL A 913 54.24 -4.22 10.89
N LEU A 914 54.24 -5.46 11.39
CA LEU A 914 53.11 -6.00 12.14
C LEU A 914 52.93 -5.27 13.48
N PRO A 915 51.68 -4.97 13.89
CA PRO A 915 51.37 -4.54 15.26
C PRO A 915 51.88 -5.57 16.29
N GLU A 916 52.28 -5.10 17.48
CA GLU A 916 52.87 -5.96 18.52
C GLU A 916 52.01 -7.17 18.89
N VAL A 917 50.68 -6.99 18.89
CA VAL A 917 49.69 -8.04 19.19
C VAL A 917 49.74 -9.23 18.22
N PHE A 918 50.25 -9.04 17.01
CA PHE A 918 50.41 -10.12 16.03
C PHE A 918 51.83 -10.69 16.00
N ARG A 919 52.82 -10.11 16.69
CA ARG A 919 54.19 -10.65 16.66
C ARG A 919 54.25 -11.92 17.50
N VAL A 920 54.82 -12.99 16.92
CA VAL A 920 55.04 -14.25 17.63
C VAL A 920 56.00 -13.97 18.79
N GLN A 921 55.58 -14.23 20.02
CA GLN A 921 56.48 -14.13 21.17
C GLN A 921 57.55 -15.23 21.06
N PRO A 922 58.84 -14.92 21.32
CA PRO A 922 59.95 -15.85 21.15
C PRO A 922 59.87 -17.10 22.05
#